data_AF-A0A7C2KEH8-F1
#
_entry.id   AF-A0A7C2KEH8-F1
#
_cell.length_a   1.000
_cell.length_b   1.000
_cell.length_c   1.000
_cell.angle_alpha   90.00
_cell.angle_beta   90.00
_cell.angle_gamma   90.00
#
_symmetry.space_group_name_H-M   'P 1'
#
loop_
_entity.id
_entity.type
_entity.pdbx_description
1 polymer ?
#
loop_
_entity_poly.entity_id
_entity_poly.type
_entity_poly.pdbx_seq_one_letter_code
_entity_poly.pdbx_strand_id
1 'polypeptide(L)'
;MADKLIIDILWLVFCSVLVFMMQAGFGCLESGLTRAKNSINVAIKNLTDFAVASAIFWIFGFGLMFGPTEGGWIGTSNFLLPLDKDPRQVVFFLFEVMFCSTAVTIISGAVAERIRFSSYIIVAVVVSAITYPVFGHWAWNGIDTGVFTGWLGSLGFRDFAGSTAVHSVAGWVALAVLVIIGSREGRFPPNQKPQKIRGHNIPLSVLGVFLLWIGWMGFNGGSNLALDNRVIIILVNTLLAGVSGLLVTLMVGWYLKRHAYVDLVINGSLAGLVAITASSHAVSAGSAVLIGGIGGLVMLGVDTLLERFRVDDAVGAIPVHLGAGVWGTLAVALFSDYKILKSQLTFLQQLEVQTLGIIVCFFWAFALPYVLFRIMNRYFPLRVTPENEYLGLNISEHGASTELNDLFREMDHQAKSGDLSLRVEMEPFTEVGQIAHRYNQVMDSLEDIVSHNDLILNSAGEGIYGIDLKGHATFVNTAMIHMIGWTKEELLGKTLHPVLHHSKADGKFYSMDECPMHAVLKDGTTHHKDDEVFWKKDGSYFPVEYLCTPIIKNGRLIGAVVIFQDLTKRKEGEKRLRESQEHYASLVDSIHGIVWEANAETFQFTFVSRFAERLLGYPVRQWCDEPSFWKDHIHPDDREWVVQFCVSATADKKAHIFEYRMIARDGRTVWLKD
;
A
#
# COMPACT_ATOMS: atom_id res chain seq x y z
N MET A 1 39.82 8.47 -53.98
CA MET A 1 39.57 7.12 -53.41
C MET A 1 39.58 7.16 -51.88
N ALA A 2 40.55 7.85 -51.26
CA ALA A 2 40.55 8.13 -49.81
C ALA A 2 39.32 8.92 -49.34
N ASP A 3 38.92 9.97 -50.06
CA ASP A 3 37.74 10.79 -49.68
C ASP A 3 36.44 9.98 -49.67
N LYS A 4 36.26 9.07 -50.65
CA LYS A 4 35.08 8.18 -50.70
C LYS A 4 35.04 7.24 -49.49
N LEU A 5 36.19 6.66 -49.13
CA LEU A 5 36.28 5.80 -47.94
C LEU A 5 35.89 6.57 -46.66
N ILE A 6 36.40 7.79 -46.49
CA ILE A 6 36.07 8.61 -45.32
C ILE A 6 34.58 8.93 -45.29
N ILE A 7 33.97 9.23 -46.44
CA ILE A 7 32.53 9.48 -46.54
C ILE A 7 31.71 8.24 -46.18
N ASP A 8 32.09 7.06 -46.68
CA ASP A 8 31.40 5.79 -46.37
C ASP A 8 31.53 5.44 -44.88
N ILE A 9 32.69 5.68 -44.28
CA ILE A 9 32.89 5.54 -42.83
C ILE A 9 32.02 6.53 -42.06
N LEU A 10 32.01 7.81 -42.44
CA LEU A 10 31.19 8.84 -41.80
C LEU A 10 29.70 8.47 -41.87
N TRP A 11 29.25 7.97 -43.02
CA TRP A 11 27.89 7.49 -43.22
C TRP A 11 27.54 6.34 -42.27
N LEU A 12 28.41 5.34 -42.15
CA LEU A 12 28.18 4.21 -41.25
C LEU A 12 28.24 4.61 -39.77
N VAL A 13 29.13 5.52 -39.37
CA VAL A 13 29.14 6.08 -38.00
C VAL A 13 27.81 6.78 -37.72
N PHE A 14 27.36 7.64 -38.63
CA PHE A 14 26.10 8.35 -38.48
C PHE A 14 24.91 7.39 -38.39
N CYS A 15 24.85 6.39 -39.28
CA CYS A 15 23.81 5.37 -39.25
C CYS A 15 23.87 4.55 -37.95
N SER A 16 25.06 4.21 -37.45
CA SER A 16 25.23 3.50 -36.18
C SER A 16 24.66 4.30 -35.01
N VAL A 17 24.87 5.63 -34.97
CA VAL A 17 24.28 6.53 -33.96
C VAL A 17 22.76 6.58 -34.07
N LEU A 18 22.22 6.59 -35.29
CA LEU A 18 20.77 6.51 -35.49
C LEU A 18 20.21 5.17 -35.00
N VAL A 19 20.86 4.04 -35.31
CA VAL A 19 20.41 2.73 -34.80
C VAL A 19 20.56 2.65 -33.28
N PHE A 20 21.60 3.23 -32.68
CA PHE A 20 21.72 3.35 -31.23
C PHE A 20 20.53 4.09 -30.61
N MET A 21 20.00 5.14 -31.28
CA MET A 21 18.79 5.84 -30.85
C MET A 21 17.57 4.91 -30.74
N MET A 22 17.55 3.80 -31.49
CA MET A 22 16.48 2.80 -31.36
C MET A 22 16.44 2.20 -29.95
N GLN A 23 17.57 2.07 -29.24
CA GLN A 23 17.60 1.57 -27.86
C GLN A 23 16.80 2.48 -26.91
N ALA A 24 16.95 3.80 -27.06
CA ALA A 24 16.09 4.77 -26.35
C ALA A 24 14.63 4.65 -26.80
N GLY A 25 14.39 4.41 -28.10
CA GLY A 25 13.08 4.15 -28.66
C GLY A 25 12.36 2.94 -28.04
N PHE A 26 13.03 1.79 -27.95
CA PHE A 26 12.53 0.59 -27.27
C PHE A 26 12.29 0.87 -25.77
N GLY A 27 13.25 1.51 -25.09
CA GLY A 27 13.10 1.86 -23.68
C GLY A 27 11.85 2.72 -23.41
N CYS A 28 11.58 3.73 -24.24
CA CYS A 28 10.37 4.54 -24.15
C CYS A 28 9.09 3.76 -24.51
N LEU A 29 9.12 2.99 -25.60
CA LEU A 29 8.00 2.17 -26.07
C LEU A 29 7.57 1.15 -25.01
N GLU A 30 8.51 0.35 -24.52
CA GLU A 30 8.26 -0.74 -23.59
C GLU A 30 7.88 -0.21 -22.20
N SER A 31 8.57 0.82 -21.71
CA SER A 31 8.22 1.42 -20.42
C SER A 31 6.79 1.97 -20.48
N GLY A 32 6.44 2.69 -21.55
CA GLY A 32 5.09 3.27 -21.69
C GLY A 32 3.96 2.24 -21.84
N LEU A 33 4.20 1.13 -22.55
CA LEU A 33 3.22 0.06 -22.79
C LEU A 33 3.08 -0.93 -21.62
N THR A 34 3.99 -0.90 -20.66
CA THR A 34 3.92 -1.73 -19.44
C THR A 34 3.26 -0.97 -18.28
N ARG A 35 2.87 -1.69 -17.22
CA ARG A 35 2.30 -1.11 -15.99
C ARG A 35 3.37 -0.34 -15.22
N ALA A 36 2.98 0.77 -14.59
CA ALA A 36 3.89 1.68 -13.86
C ALA A 36 4.78 0.96 -12.83
N LYS A 37 4.25 -0.06 -12.15
CA LYS A 37 4.98 -0.88 -11.17
C LYS A 37 6.17 -1.69 -11.74
N ASN A 38 6.37 -1.68 -13.05
CA ASN A 38 7.41 -2.40 -13.78
C ASN A 38 8.29 -1.49 -14.66
N SER A 39 8.05 -0.18 -14.70
CA SER A 39 8.75 0.76 -15.60
C SER A 39 10.27 0.80 -15.38
N ILE A 40 10.73 0.84 -14.12
CA ILE A 40 12.17 0.84 -13.77
C ILE A 40 12.81 -0.48 -14.20
N ASN A 41 12.13 -1.60 -13.95
CA ASN A 41 12.58 -2.91 -14.35
C ASN A 41 12.73 -3.04 -15.89
N VAL A 42 11.86 -2.40 -16.67
CA VAL A 42 11.96 -2.36 -18.13
C VAL A 42 13.10 -1.45 -18.60
N ALA A 43 13.23 -0.26 -18.01
CA ALA A 43 14.28 0.69 -18.35
C ALA A 43 15.69 0.12 -18.10
N ILE A 44 15.92 -0.48 -16.93
CA ILE A 44 17.22 -1.10 -16.63
C ILE A 44 17.50 -2.33 -17.51
N LYS A 45 16.48 -3.06 -17.95
CA LYS A 45 16.64 -4.15 -18.92
C LYS A 45 17.14 -3.65 -20.26
N ASN A 46 16.52 -2.61 -20.81
CA ASN A 46 16.93 -1.98 -22.08
C ASN A 46 18.34 -1.37 -22.03
N LEU A 47 18.79 -0.91 -20.86
CA LEU A 47 20.17 -0.42 -20.72
C LEU A 47 21.17 -1.59 -20.60
N THR A 48 20.80 -2.60 -19.81
CA THR A 48 21.66 -3.74 -19.50
C THR A 48 21.80 -4.66 -20.70
N ASP A 49 20.74 -4.91 -21.46
CA ASP A 49 20.81 -5.76 -22.65
C ASP A 49 21.70 -5.15 -23.74
N PHE A 50 21.68 -3.84 -23.94
CA PHE A 50 22.60 -3.15 -24.83
C PHE A 50 24.04 -3.40 -24.42
N ALA A 51 24.36 -3.22 -23.14
CA ALA A 51 25.71 -3.45 -22.62
C ALA A 51 26.16 -4.92 -22.76
N VAL A 52 25.28 -5.86 -22.41
CA VAL A 52 25.56 -7.30 -22.50
C VAL A 52 25.70 -7.74 -23.95
N ALA A 53 24.74 -7.38 -24.81
CA ALA A 53 24.77 -7.71 -26.23
C ALA A 53 26.02 -7.14 -26.90
N SER A 54 26.38 -5.88 -26.61
CA SER A 54 27.59 -5.26 -27.15
C SER A 54 28.87 -5.97 -26.73
N ALA A 55 29.00 -6.30 -25.43
CA ALA A 55 30.16 -7.00 -24.91
C ALA A 55 30.28 -8.42 -25.49
N ILE A 56 29.20 -9.20 -25.47
CA ILE A 56 29.21 -10.58 -25.96
C ILE A 56 29.39 -10.65 -27.47
N PHE A 57 28.78 -9.73 -28.22
CA PHE A 57 28.98 -9.65 -29.66
C PHE A 57 30.43 -9.28 -30.00
N TRP A 58 31.06 -8.38 -29.26
CA TRP A 58 32.49 -8.07 -29.46
C TRP A 58 33.41 -9.26 -29.13
N ILE A 59 33.16 -9.98 -28.02
CA ILE A 59 34.01 -11.09 -27.61
C ILE A 59 33.87 -12.28 -28.57
N PHE A 60 32.64 -12.67 -28.90
CA PHE A 60 32.36 -13.89 -29.66
C PHE A 60 31.51 -13.64 -30.91
N GLY A 61 30.41 -12.91 -30.79
CA GLY A 61 29.36 -12.86 -31.81
C GLY A 61 29.82 -12.35 -33.18
N PHE A 62 30.65 -11.31 -33.22
CA PHE A 62 31.16 -10.74 -34.47
C PHE A 62 32.05 -11.76 -35.21
N GLY A 63 32.94 -12.44 -34.48
CA GLY A 63 33.78 -13.49 -35.06
C GLY A 63 32.95 -14.67 -35.59
N LEU A 64 31.91 -15.08 -34.87
CA LEU A 64 31.00 -16.13 -35.31
C LEU A 64 30.17 -15.76 -36.55
N MET A 65 29.82 -14.48 -36.70
CA MET A 65 28.92 -13.99 -37.75
C MET A 65 29.65 -13.53 -39.03
N PHE A 66 30.78 -12.85 -38.86
CA PHE A 66 31.52 -12.19 -39.95
C PHE A 66 32.98 -12.64 -40.04
N GLY A 67 33.41 -13.57 -39.18
CA GLY A 67 34.71 -14.22 -39.33
C GLY A 67 34.80 -15.06 -40.61
N PRO A 68 36.03 -15.47 -40.99
CA PRO A 68 36.25 -16.41 -42.09
C PRO A 68 35.36 -17.64 -41.94
N THR A 69 34.67 -18.01 -43.02
CA THR A 69 33.67 -19.07 -43.00
C THR A 69 34.30 -20.46 -43.06
N GLU A 70 33.82 -21.38 -42.22
CA GLU A 70 34.07 -22.83 -42.34
C GLU A 70 32.86 -23.46 -43.06
N GLY A 71 33.02 -23.76 -44.36
CA GLY A 71 32.00 -24.46 -45.15
C GLY A 71 30.64 -23.75 -45.26
N GLY A 72 30.55 -22.44 -44.97
CA GLY A 72 29.31 -21.68 -44.98
C GLY A 72 28.52 -21.70 -43.67
N TRP A 73 28.98 -22.43 -42.65
CA TRP A 73 28.21 -22.72 -41.44
C TRP A 73 28.50 -21.80 -40.27
N ILE A 74 29.77 -21.43 -40.06
CA ILE A 74 30.17 -20.64 -38.89
C ILE A 74 31.49 -19.90 -39.14
N GLY A 75 31.67 -18.74 -38.50
CA GLY A 75 32.93 -18.02 -38.48
C GLY A 75 33.92 -18.63 -37.48
N THR A 76 35.20 -18.71 -37.86
CA THR A 76 36.24 -19.41 -37.07
C THR A 76 37.30 -18.51 -36.44
N SER A 77 37.29 -17.20 -36.72
CA SER A 77 38.24 -16.24 -36.14
C SER A 77 37.63 -14.83 -36.04
N ASN A 78 38.43 -13.80 -35.76
CA ASN A 78 37.99 -12.43 -35.42
C ASN A 78 37.20 -12.32 -34.10
N PHE A 79 37.42 -13.25 -33.17
CA PHE A 79 37.02 -13.10 -31.78
C PHE A 79 37.84 -11.99 -31.11
N LEU A 80 37.25 -11.27 -30.15
CA LEU A 80 37.88 -10.11 -29.50
C LEU A 80 38.46 -9.14 -30.54
N LEU A 81 37.60 -8.66 -31.44
CA LEU A 81 38.00 -7.90 -32.62
C LEU A 81 38.98 -6.76 -32.25
N PRO A 82 40.21 -6.73 -32.81
CA PRO A 82 41.18 -5.67 -32.55
C PRO A 82 40.73 -4.35 -33.21
N LEU A 83 40.60 -3.31 -32.40
CA LEU A 83 39.99 -2.03 -32.80
C LEU A 83 40.99 -1.01 -33.39
N ASP A 84 42.28 -1.34 -33.43
CA ASP A 84 43.38 -0.45 -33.82
C ASP A 84 43.89 -0.70 -35.25
N LYS A 85 43.39 -1.73 -35.94
CA LYS A 85 43.98 -2.21 -37.20
C LYS A 85 43.26 -1.75 -38.46
N ASP A 86 41.98 -2.08 -38.62
CA ASP A 86 41.21 -1.77 -39.83
C ASP A 86 39.97 -0.91 -39.51
N PRO A 87 40.02 0.40 -39.82
CA PRO A 87 38.88 1.29 -39.60
C PRO A 87 37.59 0.85 -40.30
N ARG A 88 37.67 0.14 -41.44
CA ARG A 88 36.47 -0.36 -42.14
C ARG A 88 35.81 -1.47 -41.34
N GLN A 89 36.59 -2.43 -40.88
CA GLN A 89 36.09 -3.52 -40.06
C GLN A 89 35.54 -3.02 -38.72
N VAL A 90 36.18 -2.01 -38.14
CA VAL A 90 35.74 -1.40 -36.87
C VAL A 90 34.42 -0.65 -37.02
N VAL A 91 34.24 0.15 -38.09
CA VAL A 91 32.96 0.83 -38.32
C VAL A 91 31.85 -0.16 -38.71
N PHE A 92 32.19 -1.22 -39.44
CA PHE A 92 31.25 -2.30 -39.74
C PHE A 92 30.81 -3.04 -38.47
N PHE A 93 31.76 -3.36 -37.59
CA PHE A 93 31.46 -3.89 -36.26
C PHE A 93 30.54 -2.95 -35.46
N LEU A 94 30.85 -1.65 -35.44
CA LEU A 94 30.04 -0.64 -34.75
C LEU A 94 28.59 -0.61 -35.27
N PHE A 95 28.40 -0.79 -36.58
CA PHE A 95 27.07 -0.87 -37.18
C PHE A 95 26.35 -2.16 -36.77
N GLU A 96 27.00 -3.31 -36.93
CA GLU A 96 26.41 -4.63 -36.68
C GLU A 96 26.11 -4.92 -35.20
N VAL A 97 26.91 -4.37 -34.28
CA VAL A 97 26.63 -4.51 -32.84
C VAL A 97 25.32 -3.81 -32.45
N MET A 98 24.92 -2.77 -33.16
CA MET A 98 23.61 -2.12 -32.97
C MET A 98 22.45 -3.01 -33.42
N PHE A 99 22.64 -3.82 -34.47
CA PHE A 99 21.65 -4.78 -34.96
C PHE A 99 21.51 -5.96 -33.99
N CYS A 100 22.63 -6.48 -33.49
CA CYS A 100 22.63 -7.49 -32.43
C CYS A 100 21.88 -6.99 -31.18
N SER A 101 22.16 -5.75 -30.75
CA SER A 101 21.49 -5.14 -29.59
C SER A 101 19.99 -4.95 -29.84
N THR A 102 19.62 -4.59 -31.07
CA THR A 102 18.22 -4.48 -31.51
C THR A 102 17.50 -5.83 -31.46
N ALA A 103 18.15 -6.92 -31.90
CA ALA A 103 17.56 -8.26 -31.82
C ALA A 103 17.30 -8.69 -30.36
N VAL A 104 18.21 -8.36 -29.44
CA VAL A 104 18.05 -8.69 -28.02
C VAL A 104 16.94 -7.86 -27.38
N THR A 105 16.93 -6.54 -27.59
CA THR A 105 15.98 -5.63 -26.92
C THR A 105 14.52 -5.92 -27.33
N ILE A 106 14.26 -6.34 -28.57
CA ILE A 106 12.93 -6.79 -29.01
C ILE A 106 12.34 -7.87 -28.09
N ILE A 107 13.20 -8.75 -27.56
CA ILE A 107 12.77 -9.82 -26.65
C ILE A 107 12.37 -9.23 -25.30
N SER A 108 13.09 -8.21 -24.79
CA SER A 108 12.79 -7.50 -23.52
C SER A 108 11.32 -7.13 -23.42
N GLY A 109 10.82 -6.42 -24.43
CA GLY A 109 9.46 -5.92 -24.48
C GLY A 109 8.44 -7.03 -24.42
N ALA A 110 8.64 -8.13 -25.16
CA ALA A 110 7.72 -9.26 -25.16
C ALA A 110 7.56 -9.90 -23.76
N VAL A 111 8.69 -10.08 -23.06
CA VAL A 111 8.79 -10.82 -21.78
C VAL A 111 8.63 -9.93 -20.54
N ALA A 112 8.36 -8.63 -20.72
CA ALA A 112 8.26 -7.64 -19.65
C ALA A 112 7.24 -8.00 -18.53
N GLU A 113 7.41 -7.43 -17.34
CA GLU A 113 6.55 -7.62 -16.16
C GLU A 113 6.57 -8.99 -15.45
N ARG A 114 7.07 -10.08 -16.06
CA ARG A 114 7.10 -11.40 -15.41
C ARG A 114 8.40 -12.20 -15.50
N ILE A 115 9.30 -11.87 -16.42
CA ILE A 115 10.62 -12.51 -16.45
C ILE A 115 11.49 -11.98 -15.30
N ARG A 116 12.26 -12.85 -14.66
CA ARG A 116 13.29 -12.44 -13.70
C ARG A 116 14.40 -11.66 -14.41
N PHE A 117 14.96 -10.64 -13.75
CA PHE A 117 15.99 -9.81 -14.37
C PHE A 117 17.26 -10.62 -14.69
N SER A 118 17.72 -11.45 -13.76
CA SER A 118 18.87 -12.33 -13.94
C SER A 118 18.68 -13.33 -15.08
N SER A 119 17.48 -13.92 -15.19
CA SER A 119 17.12 -14.82 -16.29
C SER A 119 17.12 -14.12 -17.64
N TYR A 120 16.66 -12.86 -17.70
CA TYR A 120 16.69 -12.06 -18.92
C TYR A 120 18.13 -11.79 -19.40
N ILE A 121 19.07 -11.51 -18.49
CA ILE A 121 20.50 -11.38 -18.85
C ILE A 121 21.02 -12.65 -19.53
N ILE A 122 20.64 -13.83 -19.05
CA ILE A 122 21.04 -15.10 -19.69
C ILE A 122 20.45 -15.21 -21.10
N VAL A 123 19.18 -14.80 -21.28
CA VAL A 123 18.57 -14.74 -22.61
C VAL A 123 19.37 -13.83 -23.54
N ALA A 124 19.75 -12.63 -23.07
CA ALA A 124 20.56 -11.69 -23.83
C ALA A 124 21.92 -12.29 -24.24
N VAL A 125 22.61 -12.99 -23.33
CA VAL A 125 23.88 -13.67 -23.61
C VAL A 125 23.70 -14.76 -24.66
N VAL A 126 22.71 -15.65 -24.51
CA VAL A 126 22.49 -16.76 -25.46
C VAL A 126 22.18 -16.23 -26.86
N VAL A 127 21.36 -15.19 -26.96
CA VAL A 127 20.98 -14.61 -28.25
C VAL A 127 22.17 -13.93 -28.91
N SER A 128 22.91 -13.08 -28.18
CA SER A 128 24.06 -12.34 -28.73
C SER A 128 25.29 -13.22 -29.01
N ALA A 129 25.45 -14.33 -28.29
CA ALA A 129 26.58 -15.26 -28.48
C ALA A 129 26.31 -16.32 -29.55
N ILE A 130 25.08 -16.81 -29.68
CA ILE A 130 24.80 -18.03 -30.47
C ILE A 130 23.66 -17.80 -31.46
N THR A 131 22.47 -17.48 -30.97
CA THR A 131 21.27 -17.51 -31.82
C THR A 131 21.33 -16.51 -32.96
N TYR A 132 21.63 -15.24 -32.64
CA TYR A 132 21.75 -14.16 -33.61
C TYR A 132 22.97 -14.35 -34.54
N PRO A 133 24.22 -14.47 -34.03
CA PRO A 133 25.39 -14.47 -34.91
C PRO A 133 25.48 -15.68 -35.82
N VAL A 134 25.02 -16.87 -35.40
CA VAL A 134 25.07 -18.07 -36.26
C VAL A 134 24.07 -17.99 -37.40
N PHE A 135 22.83 -17.54 -37.14
CA PHE A 135 21.88 -17.30 -38.23
C PHE A 135 22.35 -16.16 -39.14
N GLY A 136 22.88 -15.09 -38.53
CA GLY A 136 23.53 -13.99 -39.23
C GLY A 136 24.67 -14.47 -40.13
N HIS A 137 25.48 -15.44 -39.70
CA HIS A 137 26.54 -16.03 -40.53
C HIS A 137 25.96 -16.68 -41.78
N TRP A 138 24.91 -17.48 -41.62
CA TRP A 138 24.27 -18.16 -42.75
C TRP A 138 23.70 -17.18 -43.78
N ALA A 139 23.09 -16.08 -43.32
CA ALA A 139 22.41 -15.12 -44.17
C ALA A 139 23.33 -14.02 -44.74
N TRP A 140 24.27 -13.51 -43.94
CA TRP A 140 24.99 -12.25 -44.18
C TRP A 140 26.51 -12.35 -44.19
N ASN A 141 27.12 -13.50 -43.91
CA ASN A 141 28.57 -13.60 -44.01
C ASN A 141 29.03 -13.25 -45.45
N GLY A 142 29.95 -12.28 -45.55
CA GLY A 142 30.44 -11.74 -46.82
C GLY A 142 29.63 -10.56 -47.41
N ILE A 143 28.63 -10.04 -46.70
CA ILE A 143 27.82 -8.88 -47.15
C ILE A 143 28.65 -7.61 -47.36
N ASP A 144 29.67 -7.40 -46.53
CA ASP A 144 30.63 -6.29 -46.59
C ASP A 144 31.52 -6.32 -47.84
N THR A 145 31.81 -7.52 -48.35
CA THR A 145 32.56 -7.73 -49.60
C THR A 145 31.66 -7.85 -50.83
N GLY A 146 30.35 -8.03 -50.63
CA GLY A 146 29.37 -8.27 -51.68
C GLY A 146 29.36 -9.71 -52.24
N VAL A 147 30.14 -10.62 -51.65
CA VAL A 147 30.20 -12.04 -52.02
C VAL A 147 29.71 -12.88 -50.84
N PHE A 148 28.49 -13.39 -50.93
CA PHE A 148 27.90 -14.18 -49.86
C PHE A 148 28.59 -15.53 -49.70
N THR A 149 29.14 -15.75 -48.52
CA THR A 149 29.91 -16.95 -48.12
C THR A 149 29.21 -17.78 -47.04
N GLY A 150 28.15 -17.25 -46.43
CA GLY A 150 27.22 -18.03 -45.61
C GLY A 150 26.31 -18.90 -46.49
N TRP A 151 26.07 -20.16 -46.10
CA TRP A 151 25.41 -21.14 -46.99
C TRP A 151 24.03 -20.67 -47.49
N LEU A 152 23.23 -20.04 -46.63
CA LEU A 152 21.88 -19.58 -46.97
C LEU A 152 21.94 -18.36 -47.91
N GLY A 153 22.83 -17.41 -47.65
CA GLY A 153 23.10 -16.27 -48.53
C GLY A 153 23.66 -16.70 -49.90
N SER A 154 24.52 -17.73 -49.93
CA SER A 154 25.07 -18.32 -51.15
C SER A 154 24.00 -19.05 -51.98
N LEU A 155 22.99 -19.65 -51.34
CA LEU A 155 21.80 -20.20 -52.03
C LEU A 155 20.91 -19.12 -52.66
N GLY A 156 21.14 -17.85 -52.34
CA GLY A 156 20.39 -16.71 -52.89
C GLY A 156 19.37 -16.10 -51.93
N PHE A 157 19.41 -16.44 -50.65
CA PHE A 157 18.60 -15.77 -49.64
C PHE A 157 18.97 -14.29 -49.56
N ARG A 158 17.96 -13.43 -49.53
CA ARG A 158 18.14 -11.98 -49.44
C ARG A 158 17.30 -11.44 -48.31
N ASP A 159 17.98 -10.74 -47.42
CA ASP A 159 17.39 -10.00 -46.31
C ASP A 159 18.25 -8.75 -46.15
N PHE A 160 17.82 -7.63 -46.71
CA PHE A 160 18.70 -6.46 -46.87
C PHE A 160 19.19 -5.88 -45.55
N ALA A 161 18.27 -5.65 -44.61
CA ALA A 161 18.58 -5.07 -43.31
C ALA A 161 18.08 -5.91 -42.13
N GLY A 162 17.39 -7.04 -42.34
CA GLY A 162 17.08 -7.98 -41.25
C GLY A 162 15.61 -8.14 -40.87
N SER A 163 14.67 -8.24 -41.82
CA SER A 163 13.30 -8.70 -41.49
C SER A 163 13.32 -10.10 -40.89
N THR A 164 14.24 -10.96 -41.34
CA THR A 164 14.47 -12.27 -40.71
C THR A 164 15.60 -12.21 -39.70
N ALA A 165 16.81 -11.80 -40.12
CA ALA A 165 18.03 -11.94 -39.33
C ALA A 165 18.01 -11.18 -37.99
N VAL A 166 17.28 -10.06 -37.91
CA VAL A 166 17.07 -9.31 -36.66
C VAL A 166 15.68 -9.57 -36.12
N HIS A 167 14.65 -9.17 -36.87
CA HIS A 167 13.28 -9.11 -36.34
C HIS A 167 12.65 -10.50 -36.14
N SER A 168 12.71 -11.39 -37.14
CA SER A 168 12.12 -12.73 -36.99
C SER A 168 12.92 -13.60 -36.01
N VAL A 169 14.25 -13.52 -36.01
CA VAL A 169 15.09 -14.19 -35.00
C VAL A 169 14.65 -13.78 -33.59
N ALA A 170 14.57 -12.47 -33.32
CA ALA A 170 14.13 -11.97 -32.03
C ALA A 170 12.70 -12.40 -31.69
N GLY A 171 11.77 -12.31 -32.64
CA GLY A 171 10.38 -12.70 -32.45
C GLY A 171 10.19 -14.19 -32.19
N TRP A 172 10.97 -15.07 -32.83
CA TRP A 172 10.97 -16.51 -32.56
C TRP A 172 11.52 -16.84 -31.18
N VAL A 173 12.63 -16.21 -30.77
CA VAL A 173 13.18 -16.38 -29.42
C VAL A 173 12.18 -15.88 -28.38
N ALA A 174 11.57 -14.72 -28.60
CA ALA A 174 10.54 -14.17 -27.73
C ALA A 174 9.40 -15.18 -27.56
N LEU A 175 8.86 -15.71 -28.67
CA LEU A 175 7.81 -16.73 -28.61
C LEU A 175 8.23 -17.97 -27.82
N ALA A 176 9.47 -18.45 -28.00
CA ALA A 176 10.00 -19.59 -27.23
C ALA A 176 9.99 -19.32 -25.72
N VAL A 177 10.44 -18.13 -25.30
CA VAL A 177 10.43 -17.72 -23.89
C VAL A 177 9.00 -17.55 -23.38
N LEU A 178 8.10 -16.94 -24.16
CA LEU A 178 6.70 -16.73 -23.79
C LEU A 178 5.94 -18.03 -23.51
N VAL A 179 6.18 -19.06 -24.32
CA VAL A 179 5.57 -20.38 -24.12
C VAL A 179 6.03 -21.03 -22.81
N ILE A 180 7.24 -20.71 -22.33
CA ILE A 180 7.78 -21.25 -21.07
C ILE A 180 7.28 -20.46 -19.86
N ILE A 181 7.34 -19.12 -19.91
CA ILE A 181 6.97 -18.28 -18.76
C ILE A 181 5.46 -18.10 -18.61
N GLY A 182 4.68 -18.27 -19.69
CA GLY A 182 3.23 -18.14 -19.70
C GLY A 182 2.73 -16.69 -19.63
N SER A 183 1.41 -16.55 -19.46
CA SER A 183 0.74 -15.24 -19.49
C SER A 183 0.85 -14.46 -18.19
N ARG A 184 0.89 -13.11 -18.26
CA ARG A 184 0.80 -12.25 -17.08
C ARG A 184 -0.48 -12.52 -16.30
N GLU A 185 -0.39 -12.37 -15.00
CA GLU A 185 -1.54 -12.51 -14.12
C GLU A 185 -2.65 -11.52 -14.52
N GLY A 186 -3.87 -12.03 -14.61
CA GLY A 186 -5.05 -11.25 -15.02
C GLY A 186 -5.29 -11.14 -16.53
N ARG A 187 -4.33 -11.46 -17.42
CA ARG A 187 -4.52 -11.36 -18.88
C ARG A 187 -5.61 -12.32 -19.40
N PHE A 188 -5.58 -13.58 -18.96
CA PHE A 188 -6.50 -14.64 -19.39
C PHE A 188 -7.15 -15.33 -18.18
N PRO A 189 -8.17 -14.72 -17.54
CA PRO A 189 -8.83 -15.34 -16.41
C PRO A 189 -9.60 -16.61 -16.83
N PRO A 190 -9.68 -17.65 -15.97
CA PRO A 190 -10.48 -18.83 -16.25
C PRO A 190 -11.94 -18.46 -16.54
N ASN A 191 -12.51 -19.02 -17.61
CA ASN A 191 -13.90 -18.81 -18.04
C ASN A 191 -14.32 -17.35 -18.31
N GLN A 192 -13.35 -16.43 -18.51
CA GLN A 192 -13.63 -15.05 -18.87
C GLN A 192 -13.03 -14.71 -20.24
N LYS A 193 -13.50 -13.61 -20.82
CA LYS A 193 -12.88 -13.05 -22.02
C LYS A 193 -11.47 -12.55 -21.69
N PRO A 194 -10.52 -12.63 -22.64
CA PRO A 194 -9.20 -12.01 -22.50
C PRO A 194 -9.32 -10.55 -22.04
N GLN A 195 -8.58 -10.18 -20.99
CA GLN A 195 -8.55 -8.84 -20.45
C GLN A 195 -7.29 -8.14 -20.93
N LYS A 196 -7.42 -6.96 -21.54
CA LYS A 196 -6.25 -6.21 -22.04
C LYS A 196 -5.58 -5.47 -20.91
N ILE A 197 -4.30 -5.76 -20.66
CA ILE A 197 -3.46 -4.99 -19.75
C ILE A 197 -3.05 -3.70 -20.47
N ARG A 198 -3.34 -2.54 -19.87
CA ARG A 198 -3.05 -1.23 -20.46
C ARG A 198 -1.71 -0.71 -19.95
N GLY A 199 -0.94 -0.10 -20.85
CA GLY A 199 0.26 0.65 -20.49
C GLY A 199 -0.07 1.88 -19.65
N HIS A 200 0.90 2.30 -18.84
CA HIS A 200 0.72 3.43 -17.93
C HIS A 200 1.00 4.79 -18.57
N ASN A 201 1.77 4.85 -19.67
CA ASN A 201 2.17 6.10 -20.31
C ASN A 201 2.22 5.97 -21.85
N ILE A 202 1.06 6.16 -22.49
CA ILE A 202 0.93 6.09 -23.95
C ILE A 202 1.73 7.19 -24.67
N PRO A 203 1.75 8.46 -24.22
CA PRO A 203 2.62 9.49 -24.83
C PRO A 203 4.10 9.10 -24.86
N LEU A 204 4.63 8.51 -23.77
CA LEU A 204 6.01 7.98 -23.76
C LEU A 204 6.18 6.86 -24.79
N SER A 205 5.17 6.01 -24.95
CA SER A 205 5.20 4.95 -25.97
C SER A 205 5.29 5.52 -27.39
N VAL A 206 4.51 6.57 -27.68
CA VAL A 206 4.51 7.27 -28.97
C VAL A 206 5.85 7.97 -29.22
N LEU A 207 6.46 8.59 -28.19
CA LEU A 207 7.83 9.12 -28.30
C LEU A 207 8.81 8.00 -28.70
N GLY A 208 8.68 6.82 -28.09
CA GLY A 208 9.46 5.64 -28.46
C GLY A 208 9.34 5.29 -29.94
N VAL A 209 8.12 5.29 -30.49
CA VAL A 209 7.90 5.05 -31.93
C VAL A 209 8.60 6.08 -32.81
N PHE A 210 8.55 7.37 -32.46
CA PHE A 210 9.25 8.40 -33.25
C PHE A 210 10.77 8.20 -33.23
N LEU A 211 11.36 7.86 -32.08
CA LEU A 211 12.78 7.53 -31.99
C LEU A 211 13.13 6.27 -32.80
N LEU A 212 12.27 5.25 -32.78
CA LEU A 212 12.44 4.06 -33.63
C LEU A 212 12.36 4.40 -35.12
N TRP A 213 11.48 5.30 -35.54
CA TRP A 213 11.40 5.78 -36.93
C TRP A 213 12.68 6.49 -37.38
N ILE A 214 13.20 7.38 -36.53
CA ILE A 214 14.48 8.07 -36.78
C ILE A 214 15.61 7.05 -36.90
N GLY A 215 15.66 6.09 -35.98
CA GLY A 215 16.67 5.05 -35.99
C GLY A 215 16.56 4.10 -37.19
N TRP A 216 15.34 3.82 -37.66
CA TRP A 216 15.11 2.98 -38.84
C TRP A 216 15.68 3.57 -40.13
N MET A 217 15.82 4.91 -40.20
CA MET A 217 16.51 5.56 -41.30
C MET A 217 17.99 5.17 -41.33
N GLY A 218 18.64 5.10 -40.17
CA GLY A 218 19.99 4.57 -40.05
C GLY A 218 20.07 3.06 -40.27
N PHE A 219 19.06 2.32 -39.80
CA PHE A 219 19.00 0.85 -39.93
C PHE A 219 18.95 0.42 -41.40
N ASN A 220 17.97 0.91 -42.15
CA ASN A 220 17.85 0.57 -43.57
C ASN A 220 18.88 1.31 -44.43
N GLY A 221 19.09 2.62 -44.19
CA GLY A 221 20.03 3.42 -44.98
C GLY A 221 21.48 2.96 -44.82
N GLY A 222 21.89 2.63 -43.60
CA GLY A 222 23.23 2.14 -43.28
C GLY A 222 23.52 0.75 -43.85
N SER A 223 22.49 -0.08 -44.06
CA SER A 223 22.62 -1.41 -44.67
C SER A 223 23.05 -1.36 -46.15
N ASN A 224 23.08 -0.18 -46.77
CA ASN A 224 23.74 0.01 -48.07
C ASN A 224 25.28 0.01 -47.98
N LEU A 225 25.84 0.12 -46.77
CA LEU A 225 27.28 0.13 -46.41
C LEU A 225 28.11 1.27 -47.01
N ALA A 226 27.56 2.02 -47.95
CA ALA A 226 28.18 3.16 -48.61
C ALA A 226 27.14 4.26 -48.87
N LEU A 227 27.59 5.50 -48.96
CA LEU A 227 26.72 6.63 -49.30
C LEU A 227 26.67 6.82 -50.81
N ASP A 228 25.55 6.40 -51.42
CA ASP A 228 25.28 6.59 -52.84
C ASP A 228 23.81 6.98 -53.10
N ASN A 229 23.46 7.19 -54.37
CA ASN A 229 22.11 7.63 -54.75
C ASN A 229 20.99 6.63 -54.37
N ARG A 230 21.31 5.36 -54.09
CA ARG A 230 20.32 4.35 -53.71
C ARG A 230 19.80 4.59 -52.30
N VAL A 231 20.62 5.18 -51.42
CA VAL A 231 20.24 5.52 -50.04
C VAL A 231 18.97 6.34 -50.02
N ILE A 232 18.80 7.30 -50.94
CA ILE A 232 17.61 8.15 -51.01
C ILE A 232 16.34 7.30 -51.19
N ILE A 233 16.38 6.34 -52.12
CA ILE A 233 15.24 5.45 -52.40
C ILE A 233 14.96 4.54 -51.21
N ILE A 234 16.01 4.01 -50.56
CA ILE A 234 15.90 3.18 -49.36
C ILE A 234 15.16 3.93 -48.24
N LEU A 235 15.54 5.18 -47.98
CA LEU A 235 14.92 6.00 -46.94
C LEU A 235 13.45 6.32 -47.25
N VAL A 236 13.14 6.67 -48.50
CA VAL A 236 11.76 6.94 -48.93
C VAL A 236 10.89 5.68 -48.85
N ASN A 237 11.39 4.53 -49.29
CA ASN A 237 10.67 3.26 -49.18
C ASN A 237 10.40 2.90 -47.71
N THR A 238 11.39 3.13 -46.83
CA THR A 238 11.25 2.93 -45.39
C THR A 238 10.14 3.78 -44.81
N LEU A 239 10.13 5.09 -45.12
CA LEU A 239 9.10 6.03 -44.70
C LEU A 239 7.70 5.61 -45.17
N LEU A 240 7.55 5.34 -46.47
CA LEU A 240 6.25 5.02 -47.07
C LEU A 240 5.65 3.71 -46.53
N ALA A 241 6.49 2.70 -46.29
CA ALA A 241 6.03 1.44 -45.71
C ALA A 241 5.53 1.62 -44.26
N GLY A 242 6.27 2.36 -43.43
CA GLY A 242 5.84 2.70 -42.07
C GLY A 242 4.52 3.48 -42.05
N VAL A 243 4.38 4.49 -42.93
CA VAL A 243 3.12 5.25 -43.09
C VAL A 243 1.98 4.33 -43.52
N SER A 244 2.21 3.45 -44.50
CA SER A 244 1.15 2.57 -44.99
C SER A 244 0.68 1.57 -43.93
N GLY A 245 1.62 0.94 -43.21
CA GLY A 245 1.30 0.04 -42.09
C GLY A 245 0.45 0.73 -41.02
N LEU A 246 0.81 1.98 -40.66
CA LEU A 246 0.04 2.82 -39.75
C LEU A 246 -1.37 3.10 -40.25
N LEU A 247 -1.50 3.59 -41.48
CA LEU A 247 -2.80 4.00 -42.05
C LEU A 247 -3.73 2.79 -42.19
N VAL A 248 -3.22 1.64 -42.63
CA VAL A 248 -4.01 0.42 -42.78
C VAL A 248 -4.53 -0.07 -41.44
N THR A 249 -3.70 -0.15 -40.40
CA THR A 249 -4.18 -0.59 -39.08
C THR A 249 -5.10 0.43 -38.42
N LEU A 250 -4.89 1.72 -38.64
CA LEU A 250 -5.81 2.78 -38.22
C LEU A 250 -7.18 2.62 -38.86
N MET A 251 -7.23 2.45 -40.19
CA MET A 251 -8.48 2.24 -40.93
C MET A 251 -9.23 0.98 -40.46
N VAL A 252 -8.51 -0.14 -40.31
CA VAL A 252 -9.09 -1.39 -39.80
C VAL A 252 -9.58 -1.25 -38.37
N GLY A 253 -8.80 -0.61 -37.49
CA GLY A 253 -9.17 -0.32 -36.11
C GLY A 253 -10.45 0.51 -36.02
N TRP A 254 -10.56 1.55 -36.84
CA TRP A 254 -11.75 2.40 -36.91
C TRP A 254 -12.97 1.62 -37.44
N TYR A 255 -12.80 0.84 -38.50
CA TYR A 255 -13.89 0.07 -39.10
C TYR A 255 -14.42 -1.02 -38.15
N LEU A 256 -13.54 -1.80 -37.53
CA LEU A 256 -13.93 -2.95 -36.70
C LEU A 256 -14.31 -2.55 -35.27
N LYS A 257 -13.59 -1.61 -34.66
CA LYS A 257 -13.72 -1.28 -33.23
C LYS A 257 -14.34 0.09 -32.95
N ARG A 258 -14.72 0.83 -33.99
CA ARG A 258 -15.35 2.17 -33.94
C ARG A 258 -14.55 3.27 -33.22
N HIS A 259 -13.30 3.00 -32.83
CA HIS A 259 -12.40 3.96 -32.17
C HIS A 259 -10.98 3.83 -32.74
N ALA A 260 -10.23 4.92 -32.74
CA ALA A 260 -8.80 4.91 -33.07
C ALA A 260 -7.99 4.41 -31.87
N TYR A 261 -7.64 3.13 -31.85
CA TYR A 261 -6.82 2.53 -30.80
C TYR A 261 -5.34 2.80 -31.06
N VAL A 262 -4.71 3.57 -30.17
CA VAL A 262 -3.31 4.01 -30.32
C VAL A 262 -2.34 2.82 -30.42
N ASP A 263 -2.59 1.72 -29.70
CA ASP A 263 -1.77 0.51 -29.78
C ASP A 263 -1.73 -0.12 -31.19
N LEU A 264 -2.84 -0.10 -31.92
CA LEU A 264 -2.90 -0.62 -33.29
C LEU A 264 -2.12 0.27 -34.26
N VAL A 265 -2.13 1.58 -34.01
CA VAL A 265 -1.40 2.59 -34.81
C VAL A 265 0.10 2.47 -34.56
N ILE A 266 0.51 2.37 -33.29
CA ILE A 266 1.89 2.15 -32.86
C ILE A 266 2.44 0.88 -33.52
N ASN A 267 1.82 -0.28 -33.27
CA ASN A 267 2.31 -1.54 -33.77
C ASN A 267 2.17 -1.67 -35.29
N GLY A 268 1.15 -1.06 -35.91
CA GLY A 268 0.98 -1.05 -37.36
C GLY A 268 2.08 -0.28 -38.08
N SER A 269 2.49 0.86 -37.52
CA SER A 269 3.60 1.65 -38.06
C SER A 269 4.91 0.87 -38.02
N LEU A 270 5.20 0.21 -36.89
CA LEU A 270 6.42 -0.60 -36.71
C LEU A 270 6.39 -1.86 -37.58
N ALA A 271 5.23 -2.51 -37.72
CA ALA A 271 5.07 -3.67 -38.61
C ALA A 271 5.36 -3.30 -40.07
N GLY A 272 4.94 -2.11 -40.51
CA GLY A 272 5.27 -1.59 -41.84
C GLY A 272 6.77 -1.40 -42.04
N LEU A 273 7.46 -0.84 -41.04
CA LEU A 273 8.91 -0.69 -41.03
C LEU A 273 9.64 -2.04 -41.03
N VAL A 274 9.22 -3.01 -40.21
CA VAL A 274 9.78 -4.37 -40.18
C VAL A 274 9.61 -5.08 -41.53
N ALA A 275 8.44 -4.96 -42.16
CA ALA A 275 8.15 -5.65 -43.41
C ALA A 275 9.04 -5.17 -44.58
N ILE A 276 9.35 -3.88 -44.64
CA ILE A 276 10.16 -3.32 -45.73
C ILE A 276 11.67 -3.56 -45.53
N THR A 277 12.11 -3.86 -44.30
CA THR A 277 13.53 -4.06 -43.94
C THR A 277 14.26 -5.06 -44.86
N ALA A 278 13.62 -6.15 -45.31
CA ALA A 278 14.26 -7.13 -46.18
C ALA A 278 14.46 -6.67 -47.64
N SER A 279 13.70 -5.67 -48.11
CA SER A 279 13.60 -5.35 -49.55
C SER A 279 13.66 -3.85 -49.88
N SER A 280 13.88 -2.98 -48.89
CA SER A 280 13.83 -1.50 -49.05
C SER A 280 14.71 -0.96 -50.19
N HIS A 281 15.82 -1.61 -50.50
CA HIS A 281 16.75 -1.25 -51.59
C HIS A 281 16.32 -1.68 -52.99
N ALA A 282 15.41 -2.66 -53.12
CA ALA A 282 15.14 -3.37 -54.36
C ALA A 282 13.69 -3.25 -54.85
N VAL A 283 12.87 -2.40 -54.22
CA VAL A 283 11.44 -2.27 -54.55
C VAL A 283 11.08 -0.85 -54.97
N SER A 284 9.98 -0.72 -55.73
CA SER A 284 9.39 0.59 -56.05
C SER A 284 8.68 1.20 -54.84
N ALA A 285 8.45 2.51 -54.87
CA ALA A 285 7.67 3.21 -53.83
C ALA A 285 6.25 2.65 -53.67
N GLY A 286 5.58 2.30 -54.78
CA GLY A 286 4.25 1.68 -54.74
C GLY A 286 4.28 0.30 -54.11
N SER A 287 5.31 -0.50 -54.41
CA SER A 287 5.53 -1.79 -53.75
C SER A 287 5.81 -1.61 -52.26
N ALA A 288 6.61 -0.60 -51.85
CA ALA A 288 6.90 -0.33 -50.45
C ALA A 288 5.63 -0.03 -49.64
N VAL A 289 4.69 0.75 -50.21
CA VAL A 289 3.36 0.99 -49.61
C VAL A 289 2.60 -0.33 -49.43
N LEU A 290 2.53 -1.18 -50.46
CA LEU A 290 1.84 -2.47 -50.37
C LEU A 290 2.47 -3.40 -49.32
N ILE A 291 3.80 -3.49 -49.29
CA ILE A 291 4.55 -4.30 -48.34
C ILE A 291 4.24 -3.84 -46.90
N GLY A 292 4.30 -2.53 -46.66
CA GLY A 292 4.01 -1.96 -45.35
C GLY A 292 2.56 -2.16 -44.89
N GLY A 293 1.60 -1.87 -45.77
CA GLY A 293 0.18 -2.05 -45.51
C GLY A 293 -0.21 -3.50 -45.22
N ILE A 294 0.29 -4.45 -46.01
CA ILE A 294 0.08 -5.88 -45.77
C ILE A 294 0.80 -6.33 -44.49
N GLY A 295 1.99 -5.79 -44.20
CA GLY A 295 2.70 -6.01 -42.93
C GLY A 295 1.85 -5.65 -41.71
N GLY A 296 1.14 -4.52 -41.76
CA GLY A 296 0.16 -4.12 -40.76
C GLY A 296 -1.01 -5.11 -40.62
N LEU A 297 -1.54 -5.64 -41.72
CA LEU A 297 -2.61 -6.66 -41.69
C LEU A 297 -2.13 -8.00 -41.12
N VAL A 298 -0.93 -8.44 -41.50
CA VAL A 298 -0.32 -9.67 -40.97
C VAL A 298 -0.08 -9.54 -39.48
N MET A 299 0.41 -8.39 -39.02
CA MET A 299 0.54 -8.08 -37.59
C MET A 299 -0.80 -8.25 -36.85
N LEU A 300 -1.90 -7.67 -37.36
CA LEU A 300 -3.23 -7.82 -36.74
C LEU A 300 -3.70 -9.30 -36.70
N GLY A 301 -3.42 -10.05 -37.76
CA GLY A 301 -3.73 -11.47 -37.82
C GLY A 301 -2.96 -12.29 -36.79
N VAL A 302 -1.66 -12.01 -36.63
CA VAL A 302 -0.80 -12.67 -35.63
C VAL A 302 -1.19 -12.28 -34.21
N ASP A 303 -1.53 -11.01 -33.95
CA ASP A 303 -2.04 -10.57 -32.63
C ASP A 303 -3.31 -11.34 -32.23
N THR A 304 -4.25 -11.49 -33.18
CA THR A 304 -5.47 -12.29 -32.98
C THR A 304 -5.14 -13.77 -32.72
N LEU A 305 -4.12 -14.30 -33.39
CA LEU A 305 -3.69 -15.69 -33.22
C LEU A 305 -3.07 -15.95 -31.84
N LEU A 306 -2.24 -15.02 -31.35
CA LEU A 306 -1.67 -15.10 -30.00
C LEU A 306 -2.75 -15.06 -28.94
N GLU A 307 -3.74 -14.19 -29.09
CA GLU A 307 -4.87 -14.10 -28.16
C GLU A 307 -5.69 -15.41 -28.16
N ARG A 308 -5.90 -16.03 -29.34
CA ARG A 308 -6.56 -17.33 -29.46
C ARG A 308 -5.79 -18.46 -28.79
N PHE A 309 -4.46 -18.46 -28.89
CA PHE A 309 -3.60 -19.44 -28.23
C PHE A 309 -3.26 -19.07 -26.78
N ARG A 310 -3.82 -17.98 -26.25
CA ARG A 310 -3.55 -17.47 -24.89
C ARG A 310 -2.06 -17.22 -24.64
N VAL A 311 -1.33 -16.79 -25.67
CA VAL A 311 0.04 -16.31 -25.54
C VAL A 311 -0.01 -14.81 -25.26
N ASP A 312 0.61 -14.38 -24.17
CA ASP A 312 0.59 -13.00 -23.74
C ASP A 312 1.92 -12.31 -24.07
N ASP A 313 1.89 -11.44 -25.07
CA ASP A 313 2.98 -10.54 -25.43
C ASP A 313 2.72 -9.17 -24.78
N ALA A 314 3.70 -8.65 -24.05
CA ALA A 314 3.50 -7.42 -23.27
C ALA A 314 3.37 -6.15 -24.11
N VAL A 315 4.01 -6.09 -25.28
CA VAL A 315 4.05 -4.89 -26.13
C VAL A 315 3.56 -5.14 -27.57
N GLY A 316 3.36 -6.41 -27.94
CA GLY A 316 3.05 -6.80 -29.31
C GLY A 316 4.30 -6.97 -30.18
N ALA A 317 5.42 -7.35 -29.58
CA ALA A 317 6.69 -7.58 -30.27
C ALA A 317 6.61 -8.72 -31.29
N ILE A 318 5.94 -9.83 -30.99
CA ILE A 318 5.81 -10.99 -31.88
C ILE A 318 4.99 -10.62 -33.13
N PRO A 319 3.77 -10.04 -33.05
CA PRO A 319 3.06 -9.60 -34.23
C PRO A 319 3.86 -8.66 -35.13
N VAL A 320 4.57 -7.70 -34.53
CA VAL A 320 5.37 -6.69 -35.24
C VAL A 320 6.62 -7.31 -35.87
N HIS A 321 7.44 -8.02 -35.09
CA HIS A 321 8.76 -8.46 -35.52
C HIS A 321 8.75 -9.83 -36.17
N LEU A 322 8.01 -10.80 -35.61
CA LEU A 322 7.88 -12.12 -36.22
C LEU A 322 6.88 -12.11 -37.37
N GLY A 323 5.64 -11.65 -37.12
CA GLY A 323 4.58 -11.68 -38.13
C GLY A 323 4.94 -10.87 -39.37
N ALA A 324 5.23 -9.57 -39.17
CA ALA A 324 5.61 -8.71 -40.29
C ALA A 324 7.00 -9.05 -40.85
N GLY A 325 7.92 -9.62 -40.05
CA GLY A 325 9.24 -10.05 -40.51
C GLY A 325 9.17 -11.23 -41.49
N VAL A 326 8.34 -12.23 -41.18
CA VAL A 326 8.04 -13.36 -42.09
C VAL A 326 7.41 -12.85 -43.39
N TRP A 327 6.43 -11.95 -43.31
CA TRP A 327 5.84 -11.33 -44.49
C TRP A 327 6.86 -10.54 -45.32
N GLY A 328 7.65 -9.68 -44.70
CA GLY A 328 8.68 -8.88 -45.37
C GLY A 328 9.69 -9.74 -46.12
N THR A 329 10.04 -10.89 -45.54
CA THR A 329 10.98 -11.84 -46.15
C THR A 329 10.38 -12.55 -47.36
N LEU A 330 9.09 -12.90 -47.33
CA LEU A 330 8.37 -13.42 -48.50
C LEU A 330 8.17 -12.34 -49.57
N ALA A 331 7.95 -11.09 -49.16
CA ALA A 331 7.77 -9.94 -50.04
C ALA A 331 8.99 -9.66 -50.93
N VAL A 332 10.20 -10.09 -50.50
CA VAL A 332 11.41 -10.04 -51.33
C VAL A 332 11.18 -10.73 -52.67
N ALA A 333 10.70 -11.98 -52.66
CA ALA A 333 10.47 -12.74 -53.88
C ALA A 333 9.34 -12.12 -54.73
N LEU A 334 8.31 -11.56 -54.10
CA LEU A 334 7.12 -11.04 -54.77
C LEU A 334 7.31 -9.68 -55.45
N PHE A 335 8.07 -8.77 -54.84
CA PHE A 335 8.08 -7.35 -55.23
C PHE A 335 9.44 -6.79 -55.63
N SER A 336 10.53 -7.51 -55.37
CA SER A 336 11.88 -6.97 -55.61
C SER A 336 12.28 -7.06 -57.08
N ASP A 337 13.09 -6.11 -57.54
CA ASP A 337 13.78 -6.17 -58.82
C ASP A 337 15.02 -7.07 -58.70
N TYR A 338 15.01 -8.20 -59.42
CA TYR A 338 16.05 -9.22 -59.29
C TYR A 338 17.39 -8.76 -59.87
N LYS A 339 17.38 -7.75 -60.75
CA LYS A 339 18.61 -7.09 -61.23
C LYS A 339 19.27 -6.31 -60.10
N ILE A 340 18.49 -5.64 -59.25
CA ILE A 340 19.01 -4.91 -58.08
C ILE A 340 19.52 -5.89 -57.03
N LEU A 341 18.79 -6.98 -56.78
CA LEU A 341 19.20 -8.06 -55.87
C LEU A 341 20.45 -8.82 -56.32
N LYS A 342 20.88 -8.64 -57.58
CA LYS A 342 21.90 -9.45 -58.26
C LYS A 342 21.58 -10.95 -58.19
N SER A 343 20.29 -11.31 -58.21
CA SER A 343 19.84 -12.70 -58.16
C SER A 343 19.65 -13.24 -59.57
N GLN A 344 20.16 -14.46 -59.82
CA GLN A 344 19.93 -15.20 -61.07
C GLN A 344 18.80 -16.22 -60.92
N LEU A 345 18.14 -16.25 -59.76
CA LEU A 345 17.05 -17.18 -59.48
C LEU A 345 15.77 -16.76 -60.20
N THR A 346 14.97 -17.73 -60.59
CA THR A 346 13.58 -17.49 -61.01
C THR A 346 12.71 -17.07 -59.82
N PHE A 347 11.52 -16.54 -60.09
CA PHE A 347 10.56 -16.19 -59.05
C PHE A 347 10.30 -17.32 -58.05
N LEU A 348 10.03 -18.53 -58.56
CA LEU A 348 9.74 -19.69 -57.71
C LEU A 348 10.95 -20.09 -56.86
N GLN A 349 12.16 -20.09 -57.45
CA GLN A 349 13.38 -20.39 -56.70
C GLN A 349 13.68 -19.33 -55.63
N GLN A 350 13.47 -18.05 -55.93
CA GLN A 350 13.64 -17.00 -54.92
C GLN A 350 12.63 -17.18 -53.79
N LEU A 351 11.36 -17.47 -54.10
CA LEU A 351 10.33 -17.74 -53.09
C LEU A 351 10.66 -18.96 -52.24
N GLU A 352 11.16 -20.04 -52.85
CA GLU A 352 11.62 -21.25 -52.15
C GLU A 352 12.76 -20.93 -51.18
N VAL A 353 13.77 -20.18 -51.62
CA VAL A 353 14.93 -19.84 -50.78
C VAL A 353 14.54 -18.88 -49.65
N GLN A 354 13.67 -17.90 -49.89
CA GLN A 354 13.13 -17.03 -48.83
C GLN A 354 12.35 -17.85 -47.79
N THR A 355 11.52 -18.80 -48.25
CA THR A 355 10.74 -19.70 -47.38
C THR A 355 11.65 -20.64 -46.58
N LEU A 356 12.69 -21.17 -47.21
CA LEU A 356 13.71 -21.97 -46.55
C LEU A 356 14.39 -21.18 -45.43
N GLY A 357 14.76 -19.92 -45.69
CA GLY A 357 15.34 -19.05 -44.67
C GLY A 357 14.43 -18.83 -43.46
N ILE A 358 13.13 -18.64 -43.68
CA ILE A 358 12.12 -18.53 -42.60
C ILE A 358 12.04 -19.83 -41.78
N ILE A 359 12.00 -20.99 -42.44
CA ILE A 359 11.91 -22.30 -41.79
C ILE A 359 13.18 -22.59 -40.97
N VAL A 360 14.36 -22.31 -41.54
CA VAL A 360 15.65 -22.44 -40.86
C VAL A 360 15.71 -21.52 -39.65
N CYS A 361 15.26 -20.27 -39.80
CA CYS A 361 15.17 -19.30 -38.71
C CYS A 361 14.25 -19.82 -37.59
N PHE A 362 13.10 -20.41 -37.91
CA PHE A 362 12.23 -21.02 -36.91
C PHE A 362 12.95 -22.14 -36.13
N PHE A 363 13.57 -23.10 -36.79
CA PHE A 363 14.24 -24.20 -36.08
C PHE A 363 15.43 -23.71 -35.24
N TRP A 364 16.17 -22.72 -35.71
CA TRP A 364 17.32 -22.19 -34.99
C TRP A 364 16.94 -21.22 -33.86
N ALA A 365 16.03 -20.28 -34.10
CA ALA A 365 15.68 -19.20 -33.18
C ALA A 365 14.50 -19.54 -32.26
N PHE A 366 13.63 -20.48 -32.61
CA PHE A 366 12.59 -20.98 -31.71
C PHE A 366 13.00 -22.30 -31.05
N ALA A 367 13.30 -23.35 -31.82
CA ALA A 367 13.39 -24.71 -31.26
C ALA A 367 14.60 -24.89 -30.32
N LEU A 368 15.78 -24.39 -30.70
CA LEU A 368 16.98 -24.47 -29.86
C LEU A 368 16.85 -23.62 -28.57
N PRO A 369 16.51 -22.31 -28.63
CA PRO A 369 16.24 -21.51 -27.43
C PRO A 369 15.12 -22.08 -26.56
N TYR A 370 14.04 -22.63 -27.15
CA TYR A 370 12.98 -23.28 -26.39
C TYR A 370 13.50 -24.45 -25.56
N VAL A 371 14.27 -25.36 -26.16
CA VAL A 371 14.83 -26.51 -25.44
C VAL A 371 15.80 -26.04 -24.36
N LEU A 372 16.71 -25.12 -24.68
CA LEU A 372 17.71 -24.59 -23.76
C LEU A 372 17.05 -23.90 -22.56
N PHE A 373 16.13 -22.97 -22.80
CA PHE A 373 15.46 -22.22 -21.76
C PHE A 373 14.48 -23.09 -20.96
N ARG A 374 13.88 -24.12 -21.56
CA ARG A 374 13.03 -25.07 -20.84
C ARG A 374 13.84 -25.94 -19.87
N ILE A 375 15.03 -26.39 -20.27
CA ILE A 375 15.95 -27.11 -19.37
C ILE A 375 16.40 -26.16 -18.26
N MET A 376 16.82 -24.95 -18.61
CA MET A 376 17.26 -23.94 -17.64
C MET A 376 16.16 -23.62 -16.62
N ASN A 377 14.91 -23.46 -17.06
CA ASN A 377 13.76 -23.17 -16.20
C ASN A 377 13.50 -24.23 -15.12
N ARG A 378 14.05 -25.44 -15.27
CA ARG A 378 13.97 -26.49 -14.25
C ARG A 378 14.87 -26.22 -13.04
N TYR A 379 15.96 -25.48 -13.23
CA TYR A 379 16.96 -25.18 -12.19
C TYR A 379 16.96 -23.70 -11.79
N PHE A 380 16.79 -22.81 -12.76
CA PHE A 380 16.72 -21.36 -12.61
C PHE A 380 15.42 -20.86 -13.20
N PRO A 381 14.38 -20.63 -12.38
CA PRO A 381 13.07 -20.23 -12.87
C PRO A 381 13.15 -18.94 -13.67
N LEU A 382 12.60 -18.95 -14.89
CA LEU A 382 12.55 -17.78 -15.77
C LEU A 382 11.56 -16.73 -15.28
N ARG A 383 10.46 -17.16 -14.64
CA ARG A 383 9.39 -16.29 -14.15
C ARG A 383 9.62 -15.92 -12.68
N VAL A 384 9.28 -14.69 -12.32
CA VAL A 384 9.16 -14.28 -10.90
C VAL A 384 8.01 -15.04 -10.21
N THR A 385 7.98 -15.00 -8.89
CA THR A 385 6.85 -15.57 -8.13
C THR A 385 5.58 -14.74 -8.35
N PRO A 386 4.38 -15.33 -8.19
CA PRO A 386 3.11 -14.58 -8.30
C PRO A 386 3.07 -13.36 -7.37
N GLU A 387 3.62 -13.47 -6.16
CA GLU A 387 3.67 -12.38 -5.19
C GLU A 387 4.55 -11.22 -5.70
N ASN A 388 5.70 -11.52 -6.28
CA ASN A 388 6.61 -10.52 -6.86
C ASN A 388 6.00 -9.87 -8.12
N GLU A 389 5.29 -10.65 -8.94
CA GLU A 389 4.55 -10.12 -10.10
C GLU A 389 3.39 -9.20 -9.67
N TYR A 390 2.70 -9.54 -8.57
CA TYR A 390 1.66 -8.70 -7.98
C TYR A 390 2.24 -7.41 -7.40
N LEU A 391 3.32 -7.48 -6.63
CA LEU A 391 4.01 -6.33 -6.05
C LEU A 391 4.57 -5.39 -7.14
N GLY A 392 5.07 -5.95 -8.23
CA GLY A 392 5.75 -5.23 -9.31
C GLY A 392 7.27 -5.39 -9.23
N LEU A 393 7.89 -5.44 -10.40
CA LEU A 393 9.32 -5.73 -10.54
C LEU A 393 10.21 -4.54 -10.20
N ASN A 394 9.67 -3.33 -10.15
CA ASN A 394 10.40 -2.17 -9.64
C ASN A 394 10.82 -2.41 -8.17
N ILE A 395 9.92 -2.97 -7.37
CA ILE A 395 10.15 -3.22 -5.95
C ILE A 395 10.87 -4.57 -5.76
N SER A 396 10.28 -5.65 -6.28
CA SER A 396 10.71 -7.01 -5.97
C SER A 396 12.11 -7.37 -6.50
N GLU A 397 12.55 -6.76 -7.60
CA GLU A 397 13.88 -7.05 -8.19
C GLU A 397 14.86 -5.87 -8.06
N HIS A 398 14.36 -4.62 -7.99
CA HIS A 398 15.21 -3.42 -8.01
C HIS A 398 15.13 -2.58 -6.75
N GLY A 399 14.36 -3.01 -5.74
CA GLY A 399 14.24 -2.31 -4.47
C GLY A 399 13.73 -0.87 -4.59
N ALA A 400 13.14 -0.50 -5.73
CA ALA A 400 12.65 0.84 -5.94
C ALA A 400 11.43 1.05 -5.07
N SER A 401 11.55 1.96 -4.09
CA SER A 401 10.38 2.50 -3.43
C SER A 401 9.85 3.66 -4.28
N THR A 402 8.58 3.56 -4.66
CA THR A 402 7.83 4.72 -5.13
C THR A 402 7.24 5.41 -3.92
N GLU A 403 7.02 6.72 -3.96
CA GLU A 403 6.32 7.47 -2.90
C GLU A 403 5.07 6.73 -2.38
N LEU A 404 4.26 6.18 -3.29
CA LEU A 404 3.02 5.44 -2.95
C LEU A 404 3.30 4.18 -2.12
N ASN A 405 4.43 3.53 -2.37
CA ASN A 405 4.82 2.30 -1.70
C ASN A 405 5.46 2.60 -0.34
N ASP A 406 6.24 3.67 -0.23
CA ASP A 406 6.71 4.16 1.06
C ASP A 406 5.52 4.54 1.95
N LEU A 407 4.54 5.26 1.40
CA LEU A 407 3.26 5.53 2.07
C LEU A 407 2.58 4.24 2.56
N PHE A 408 2.38 3.24 1.70
CA PHE A 408 1.74 1.98 2.12
C PHE A 408 2.55 1.23 3.17
N ARG A 409 3.88 1.19 3.06
CA ARG A 409 4.75 0.52 4.03
C ARG A 409 4.65 1.19 5.40
N GLU A 410 4.63 2.51 5.45
CA GLU A 410 4.49 3.27 6.69
C GLU A 410 3.10 3.10 7.31
N MET A 411 2.03 3.10 6.50
CA MET A 411 0.67 2.79 6.95
C MET A 411 0.59 1.37 7.55
N ASP A 412 1.19 0.37 6.89
CA ASP A 412 1.22 -1.01 7.36
C ASP A 412 2.02 -1.16 8.67
N HIS A 413 3.13 -0.43 8.79
CA HIS A 413 3.93 -0.40 10.00
C HIS A 413 3.14 0.20 11.17
N GLN A 414 2.44 1.31 10.92
CA GLN A 414 1.59 1.97 11.92
C GLN A 414 0.41 1.10 12.35
N ALA A 415 -0.26 0.44 11.41
CA ALA A 415 -1.36 -0.48 11.73
C ALA A 415 -0.90 -1.67 12.58
N LYS A 416 0.33 -2.16 12.38
CA LYS A 416 0.92 -3.25 13.16
C LYS A 416 1.45 -2.80 14.51
N SER A 417 2.04 -1.61 14.60
CA SER A 417 2.58 -1.07 15.86
C SER A 417 1.48 -0.58 16.80
N GLY A 418 0.35 -0.09 16.26
CA GLY A 418 -0.69 0.57 17.03
C GLY A 418 -0.29 1.96 17.55
N ASP A 419 0.86 2.48 17.13
CA ASP A 419 1.37 3.78 17.54
C ASP A 419 0.69 4.91 16.75
N LEU A 420 -0.27 5.57 17.40
CA LEU A 420 -1.03 6.66 16.81
C LEU A 420 -0.24 7.96 16.65
N SER A 421 0.96 8.08 17.24
CA SER A 421 1.81 9.28 17.14
C SER A 421 2.62 9.34 15.84
N LEU A 422 2.79 8.20 15.16
CA LEU A 422 3.50 8.14 13.89
C LEU A 422 2.74 8.91 12.79
N ARG A 423 3.49 9.60 11.94
CA ARG A 423 2.98 10.27 10.74
C ARG A 423 3.75 9.79 9.54
N VAL A 424 3.04 9.64 8.43
CA VAL A 424 3.66 9.29 7.15
C VAL A 424 4.35 10.53 6.58
N GLU A 425 5.52 10.35 5.99
CA GLU A 425 6.21 11.42 5.27
C GLU A 425 5.34 11.99 4.14
N MET A 426 5.35 13.32 4.01
CA MET A 426 4.58 14.03 3.00
C MET A 426 5.51 14.71 2.01
N GLU A 427 5.46 14.29 0.74
CA GLU A 427 6.11 15.02 -0.34
C GLU A 427 5.20 16.14 -0.88
N PRO A 428 5.64 17.40 -0.87
CA PRO A 428 4.84 18.51 -1.37
C PRO A 428 4.55 18.38 -2.87
N PHE A 429 3.31 18.71 -3.26
CA PHE A 429 2.87 18.81 -4.66
C PHE A 429 2.75 17.50 -5.46
N THR A 430 2.79 16.33 -4.80
CA THR A 430 2.52 15.03 -5.44
C THR A 430 1.13 14.49 -5.11
N GLU A 431 0.56 13.65 -5.97
CA GLU A 431 -0.74 12.98 -5.70
C GLU A 431 -0.64 12.10 -4.44
N VAL A 432 0.50 11.45 -4.24
CA VAL A 432 0.76 10.62 -3.05
C VAL A 432 0.88 11.48 -1.80
N GLY A 433 1.56 12.63 -1.88
CA GLY A 433 1.62 13.59 -0.78
C GLY A 433 0.24 14.09 -0.34
N GLN A 434 -0.70 14.26 -1.27
CA GLN A 434 -2.09 14.59 -0.92
C GLN A 434 -2.78 13.45 -0.16
N ILE A 435 -2.53 12.19 -0.52
CA ILE A 435 -3.06 11.03 0.20
C ILE A 435 -2.42 10.96 1.60
N ALA A 436 -1.10 11.11 1.70
CA ALA A 436 -0.38 11.13 2.96
C ALA A 436 -0.90 12.23 3.89
N HIS A 437 -1.17 13.43 3.37
CA HIS A 437 -1.79 14.52 4.12
C HIS A 437 -3.17 14.15 4.67
N ARG A 438 -4.05 13.59 3.83
CA ARG A 438 -5.40 13.15 4.27
C ARG A 438 -5.33 12.04 5.31
N TYR A 439 -4.40 11.10 5.15
CA TYR A 439 -4.18 10.03 6.11
C TYR A 439 -3.67 10.56 7.46
N ASN A 440 -2.69 11.46 7.44
CA ASN A 440 -2.19 12.12 8.65
C ASN A 440 -3.29 12.91 9.38
N GLN A 441 -4.22 13.56 8.66
CA GLN A 441 -5.39 14.21 9.29
C GLN A 441 -6.31 13.22 10.03
N VAL A 442 -6.48 12.01 9.48
CA VAL A 442 -7.24 10.95 10.17
C VAL A 442 -6.49 10.49 11.42
N MET A 443 -5.16 10.35 11.34
CA MET A 443 -4.34 9.98 12.48
C MET A 443 -4.36 11.04 13.59
N ASP A 444 -4.29 12.33 13.24
CA ASP A 444 -4.45 13.44 14.18
C ASP A 444 -5.80 13.34 14.92
N SER A 445 -6.89 13.12 14.17
CA SER A 445 -8.21 12.97 14.77
C SER A 445 -8.33 11.74 15.69
N LEU A 446 -7.67 10.63 15.35
CA LEU A 446 -7.66 9.43 16.19
C LEU A 446 -6.86 9.65 17.48
N GLU A 447 -5.69 10.26 17.39
CA GLU A 447 -4.85 10.59 18.53
C GLU A 447 -5.57 11.58 19.46
N ASP A 448 -6.22 12.60 18.91
CA ASP A 448 -7.03 13.56 19.66
C ASP A 448 -8.20 12.87 20.39
N ILE A 449 -8.90 11.94 19.74
CA ILE A 449 -10.00 11.19 20.37
C ILE A 449 -9.50 10.34 21.54
N VAL A 450 -8.36 9.65 21.38
CA VAL A 450 -7.77 8.83 22.45
C VAL A 450 -7.32 9.71 23.62
N SER A 451 -6.61 10.80 23.33
CA SER A 451 -6.15 11.77 24.32
C SER A 451 -7.33 12.43 25.07
N HIS A 452 -8.39 12.80 24.35
CA HIS A 452 -9.59 13.39 24.96
C HIS A 452 -10.28 12.41 25.92
N ASN A 453 -10.41 11.13 25.56
CA ASN A 453 -10.97 10.12 26.44
C ASN A 453 -10.12 9.91 27.71
N ASP A 454 -8.79 9.89 27.57
CA ASP A 454 -7.88 9.81 28.71
C ASP A 454 -8.01 11.03 29.63
N LEU A 455 -8.16 12.23 29.07
CA LEU A 455 -8.39 13.45 29.86
C LEU A 455 -9.73 13.43 30.59
N ILE A 456 -10.81 12.97 29.94
CA ILE A 456 -12.13 12.83 30.59
C ILE A 456 -12.02 11.92 31.81
N LEU A 457 -11.45 10.72 31.62
CA LEU A 457 -11.38 9.72 32.68
C LEU A 457 -10.47 10.15 33.85
N ASN A 458 -9.38 10.86 33.55
CA ASN A 458 -8.45 11.36 34.56
C ASN A 458 -8.88 12.67 35.24
N SER A 459 -9.88 13.37 34.69
CA SER A 459 -10.47 14.56 35.31
C SER A 459 -11.58 14.21 36.31
N ALA A 460 -12.04 12.96 36.36
CA ALA A 460 -13.03 12.50 37.33
C ALA A 460 -12.44 12.51 38.75
N GLY A 461 -13.20 13.01 39.71
CA GLY A 461 -12.84 12.97 41.13
C GLY A 461 -13.05 11.60 41.79
N GLU A 462 -13.75 10.70 41.11
CA GLU A 462 -14.03 9.32 41.52
C GLU A 462 -12.96 8.37 40.96
N GLY A 463 -12.65 7.31 41.69
CA GLY A 463 -11.76 6.25 41.22
C GLY A 463 -12.45 5.43 40.14
N ILE A 464 -11.86 5.34 38.95
CA ILE A 464 -12.40 4.62 37.80
C ILE A 464 -11.39 3.58 37.33
N TYR A 465 -11.82 2.35 37.15
CA TYR A 465 -11.02 1.32 36.50
C TYR A 465 -11.85 0.35 35.66
N GLY A 466 -11.22 -0.20 34.62
CA GLY A 466 -11.77 -1.24 33.78
C GLY A 466 -11.15 -2.59 34.09
N ILE A 467 -11.93 -3.66 33.97
CA ILE A 467 -11.47 -5.05 34.05
C ILE A 467 -11.90 -5.88 32.84
N ASP A 468 -11.09 -6.84 32.44
CA ASP A 468 -11.43 -7.84 31.42
C ASP A 468 -12.34 -8.95 31.98
N LEU A 469 -12.76 -9.90 31.12
CA LEU A 469 -13.56 -11.07 31.53
C LEU A 469 -12.88 -11.98 32.56
N LYS A 470 -11.56 -11.86 32.74
CA LYS A 470 -10.78 -12.62 33.73
C LYS A 470 -10.53 -11.80 35.00
N GLY A 471 -11.05 -10.57 35.08
CA GLY A 471 -10.89 -9.66 36.21
C GLY A 471 -9.56 -8.91 36.25
N HIS A 472 -8.76 -8.94 35.18
CA HIS A 472 -7.50 -8.17 35.11
C HIS A 472 -7.79 -6.71 34.80
N ALA A 473 -7.09 -5.80 35.48
CA ALA A 473 -7.19 -4.38 35.21
C ALA A 473 -6.75 -4.05 33.77
N THR A 474 -7.65 -3.47 32.98
CA THR A 474 -7.37 -2.98 31.63
C THR A 474 -7.13 -1.47 31.60
N PHE A 475 -7.64 -0.76 32.60
CA PHE A 475 -7.56 0.70 32.71
C PHE A 475 -7.67 1.10 34.18
N VAL A 476 -6.95 2.16 34.60
CA VAL A 476 -7.09 2.82 35.91
C VAL A 476 -6.88 4.32 35.71
N ASN A 477 -7.71 5.15 36.35
CA ASN A 477 -7.58 6.61 36.29
C ASN A 477 -6.70 7.20 37.42
N THR A 478 -6.32 8.47 37.28
CA THR A 478 -5.48 9.18 38.25
C THR A 478 -6.09 9.23 39.65
N ALA A 479 -7.40 9.44 39.78
CA ALA A 479 -8.06 9.53 41.08
C ALA A 479 -7.96 8.21 41.87
N MET A 480 -8.15 7.07 41.19
CA MET A 480 -7.96 5.76 41.80
C MET A 480 -6.56 5.60 42.37
N ILE A 481 -5.52 5.85 41.55
CA ILE A 481 -4.10 5.75 41.92
C ILE A 481 -3.82 6.55 43.19
N HIS A 482 -4.33 7.79 43.26
CA HIS A 482 -4.16 8.65 44.43
C HIS A 482 -4.90 8.12 45.67
N MET A 483 -6.09 7.54 45.53
CA MET A 483 -6.87 7.01 46.66
C MET A 483 -6.25 5.75 47.27
N ILE A 484 -5.76 4.83 46.44
CA ILE A 484 -5.30 3.49 46.88
C ILE A 484 -3.77 3.41 47.06
N GLY A 485 -3.00 4.36 46.54
CA GLY A 485 -1.55 4.43 46.70
C GLY A 485 -0.72 3.44 45.86
N TRP A 486 -1.33 2.82 44.85
CA TRP A 486 -0.66 1.94 43.87
C TRP A 486 -0.38 2.69 42.58
N THR A 487 0.70 2.37 41.85
CA THR A 487 0.94 2.98 40.53
C THR A 487 0.16 2.27 39.42
N LYS A 488 -0.03 2.96 38.28
CA LYS A 488 -0.72 2.40 37.11
C LYS A 488 -0.05 1.11 36.62
N GLU A 489 1.27 1.12 36.52
CA GLU A 489 2.09 0.01 36.03
C GLU A 489 2.01 -1.22 36.95
N GLU A 490 1.80 -1.00 38.25
CA GLU A 490 1.66 -2.08 39.22
C GLU A 490 0.30 -2.76 39.17
N LEU A 491 -0.75 -2.06 38.68
CA LEU A 491 -2.13 -2.55 38.67
C LEU A 491 -2.54 -3.14 37.32
N LEU A 492 -2.10 -2.56 36.21
CA LEU A 492 -2.47 -3.03 34.87
C LEU A 492 -2.11 -4.51 34.69
N GLY A 493 -3.06 -5.29 34.20
CA GLY A 493 -2.92 -6.74 34.02
C GLY A 493 -3.07 -7.57 35.30
N LYS A 494 -3.19 -6.97 36.49
CA LYS A 494 -3.45 -7.72 37.74
C LYS A 494 -4.93 -7.87 38.02
N THR A 495 -5.28 -8.97 38.67
CA THR A 495 -6.63 -9.17 39.21
C THR A 495 -6.83 -8.25 40.42
N LEU A 496 -7.84 -7.37 40.38
CA LEU A 496 -7.98 -6.30 41.38
C LEU A 496 -8.68 -6.72 42.68
N HIS A 497 -9.56 -7.73 42.66
CA HIS A 497 -10.22 -8.26 43.87
C HIS A 497 -9.23 -8.59 45.01
N PRO A 498 -8.17 -9.41 44.78
CA PRO A 498 -7.21 -9.72 45.84
C PRO A 498 -6.32 -8.54 46.25
N VAL A 499 -6.31 -7.45 45.49
CA VAL A 499 -5.49 -6.26 45.77
C VAL A 499 -6.27 -5.24 46.60
N LEU A 500 -7.54 -5.00 46.25
CA LEU A 500 -8.32 -3.88 46.78
C LEU A 500 -9.51 -4.32 47.63
N HIS A 501 -10.02 -5.54 47.44
CA HIS A 501 -11.30 -5.99 48.00
C HIS A 501 -11.20 -7.39 48.63
N HIS A 502 -10.03 -7.75 49.14
CA HIS A 502 -9.74 -9.10 49.63
C HIS A 502 -10.32 -9.42 51.01
N SER A 503 -10.67 -8.39 51.81
CA SER A 503 -11.19 -8.55 53.17
C SER A 503 -12.21 -7.46 53.51
N LYS A 504 -13.15 -7.79 54.40
CA LYS A 504 -14.11 -6.83 54.97
C LYS A 504 -13.45 -5.99 56.08
N ALA A 505 -14.13 -4.94 56.53
CA ALA A 505 -13.65 -4.05 57.60
C ALA A 505 -13.34 -4.79 58.93
N ASP A 506 -14.00 -5.91 59.19
CA ASP A 506 -13.79 -6.78 60.35
C ASP A 506 -12.61 -7.76 60.19
N GLY A 507 -11.87 -7.66 59.07
CA GLY A 507 -10.71 -8.50 58.75
C GLY A 507 -11.06 -9.87 58.18
N LYS A 508 -12.34 -10.24 58.05
CA LYS A 508 -12.72 -11.51 57.42
C LYS A 508 -12.40 -11.49 55.93
N PHE A 509 -11.89 -12.62 55.45
CA PHE A 509 -11.61 -12.83 54.03
C PHE A 509 -12.88 -12.69 53.19
N TYR A 510 -12.77 -12.01 52.05
CA TYR A 510 -13.85 -11.79 51.12
C TYR A 510 -13.60 -12.59 49.85
N SER A 511 -14.44 -13.61 49.63
CA SER A 511 -14.35 -14.47 48.45
C SER A 511 -14.68 -13.70 47.16
N MET A 512 -13.99 -14.06 46.07
CA MET A 512 -14.25 -13.50 44.74
C MET A 512 -15.65 -13.86 44.23
N ASP A 513 -16.21 -15.00 44.63
CA ASP A 513 -17.58 -15.40 44.27
C ASP A 513 -18.67 -14.54 44.94
N GLU A 514 -18.34 -13.92 46.07
CA GLU A 514 -19.23 -13.02 46.80
C GLU A 514 -19.03 -11.56 46.38
N CYS A 515 -18.02 -11.26 45.55
CA CYS A 515 -17.70 -9.92 45.10
C CYS A 515 -18.73 -9.46 44.04
N PRO A 516 -19.44 -8.34 44.27
CA PRO A 516 -20.37 -7.77 43.29
C PRO A 516 -19.71 -7.40 41.96
N MET A 517 -18.43 -7.04 41.96
CA MET A 517 -17.69 -6.75 40.72
C MET A 517 -17.47 -8.01 39.87
N HIS A 518 -17.35 -9.17 40.52
CA HIS A 518 -17.26 -10.45 39.82
C HIS A 518 -18.64 -10.94 39.36
N ALA A 519 -19.71 -10.61 40.09
CA ALA A 519 -21.08 -10.92 39.71
C ALA A 519 -21.48 -10.28 38.36
N VAL A 520 -21.08 -9.03 38.11
CA VAL A 520 -21.28 -8.33 36.82
C VAL A 520 -20.70 -9.13 35.64
N LEU A 521 -19.56 -9.78 35.82
CA LEU A 521 -18.93 -10.59 34.79
C LEU A 521 -19.68 -11.90 34.50
N LYS A 522 -20.52 -12.37 35.45
CA LYS A 522 -21.33 -13.59 35.32
C LYS A 522 -22.73 -13.30 34.77
N ASP A 523 -23.41 -12.30 35.31
CA ASP A 523 -24.82 -12.01 34.99
C ASP A 523 -25.01 -10.87 33.97
N GLY A 524 -23.97 -10.06 33.73
CA GLY A 524 -24.03 -8.94 32.79
C GLY A 524 -24.96 -7.80 33.25
N THR A 525 -25.26 -7.71 34.55
CA THR A 525 -26.09 -6.66 35.15
C THR A 525 -25.24 -5.70 35.97
N THR A 526 -25.74 -4.49 36.23
CA THR A 526 -25.03 -3.48 37.03
C THR A 526 -25.23 -3.75 38.52
N HIS A 527 -24.15 -3.68 39.31
CA HIS A 527 -24.17 -3.88 40.76
C HIS A 527 -23.66 -2.64 41.50
N HIS A 528 -24.38 -2.20 42.54
CA HIS A 528 -24.06 -1.03 43.37
C HIS A 528 -23.96 -1.42 44.85
N LYS A 529 -22.98 -0.87 45.56
CA LYS A 529 -22.74 -1.07 47.00
C LYS A 529 -22.23 0.19 47.67
N ASP A 530 -22.72 0.49 48.87
CA ASP A 530 -22.38 1.68 49.69
C ASP A 530 -21.85 1.33 51.10
N ASP A 531 -21.73 0.04 51.41
CA ASP A 531 -21.34 -0.49 52.73
C ASP A 531 -20.01 -1.26 52.72
N GLU A 532 -19.14 -0.97 51.76
CA GLU A 532 -17.91 -1.71 51.48
C GLU A 532 -16.64 -0.94 51.89
N VAL A 533 -15.50 -1.62 51.88
CA VAL A 533 -14.18 -1.01 52.12
C VAL A 533 -13.19 -1.39 51.04
N PHE A 534 -12.34 -0.44 50.64
CA PHE A 534 -11.17 -0.73 49.80
C PHE A 534 -9.88 -0.56 50.58
N TRP A 535 -8.91 -1.40 50.25
CA TRP A 535 -7.60 -1.45 50.86
C TRP A 535 -6.58 -0.67 50.04
N LYS A 536 -5.75 0.10 50.74
CA LYS A 536 -4.62 0.84 50.20
C LYS A 536 -3.36 -0.03 50.22
N LYS A 537 -2.35 0.36 49.45
CA LYS A 537 -1.04 -0.31 49.40
C LYS A 537 -0.33 -0.39 50.75
N ASP A 538 -0.54 0.60 51.62
CA ASP A 538 0.03 0.66 52.97
C ASP A 538 -0.68 -0.26 53.99
N GLY A 539 -1.73 -0.97 53.58
CA GLY A 539 -2.51 -1.86 54.41
C GLY A 539 -3.61 -1.16 55.23
N SER A 540 -3.81 0.14 55.09
CA SER A 540 -5.00 0.83 55.62
C SER A 540 -6.21 0.62 54.70
N TYR A 541 -7.43 0.75 55.24
CA TYR A 541 -8.66 0.70 54.44
C TYR A 541 -9.47 1.99 54.58
N PHE A 542 -10.34 2.26 53.62
CA PHE A 542 -11.31 3.36 53.66
C PHE A 542 -12.69 2.89 53.22
N PRO A 543 -13.78 3.45 53.78
CA PRO A 543 -15.14 3.13 53.36
C PRO A 543 -15.39 3.66 51.95
N VAL A 544 -16.02 2.83 51.12
CA VAL A 544 -16.23 3.11 49.70
C VAL A 544 -17.68 2.87 49.31
N GLU A 545 -18.17 3.73 48.42
CA GLU A 545 -19.35 3.45 47.60
C GLU A 545 -18.88 3.20 46.17
N TYR A 546 -19.32 2.12 45.54
CA TYR A 546 -18.94 1.80 44.17
C TYR A 546 -20.09 1.24 43.32
N LEU A 547 -19.97 1.49 42.02
CA LEU A 547 -20.83 1.00 40.97
C LEU A 547 -19.99 0.19 39.98
N CYS A 548 -20.39 -1.04 39.69
CA CYS A 548 -19.77 -1.87 38.66
C CYS A 548 -20.76 -2.15 37.53
N THR A 549 -20.39 -1.74 36.30
CA THR A 549 -21.25 -1.77 35.11
C THR A 549 -20.59 -2.60 34.00
N PRO A 550 -21.33 -3.46 33.26
CA PRO A 550 -20.76 -4.26 32.17
C PRO A 550 -20.34 -3.41 30.97
N ILE A 551 -19.21 -3.76 30.35
CA ILE A 551 -18.76 -3.21 29.07
C ILE A 551 -19.22 -4.16 27.96
N ILE A 552 -20.14 -3.68 27.10
CA ILE A 552 -20.73 -4.48 26.01
C ILE A 552 -20.26 -3.91 24.66
N LYS A 553 -19.67 -4.77 23.81
CA LYS A 553 -19.27 -4.43 22.44
C LYS A 553 -19.91 -5.41 21.47
N ASN A 554 -20.65 -4.89 20.48
CA ASN A 554 -21.39 -5.69 19.49
C ASN A 554 -22.31 -6.77 20.12
N GLY A 555 -22.99 -6.41 21.22
CA GLY A 555 -23.88 -7.33 21.93
C GLY A 555 -23.18 -8.41 22.75
N ARG A 556 -21.85 -8.38 22.87
CA ARG A 556 -21.08 -9.31 23.72
C ARG A 556 -20.46 -8.56 24.90
N LEU A 557 -20.56 -9.17 26.08
CA LEU A 557 -19.84 -8.72 27.27
C LEU A 557 -18.33 -8.90 27.05
N ILE A 558 -17.56 -7.84 27.23
CA ILE A 558 -16.09 -7.85 27.06
C ILE A 558 -15.34 -7.49 28.35
N GLY A 559 -16.04 -7.03 29.39
CA GLY A 559 -15.44 -6.65 30.66
C GLY A 559 -16.43 -5.88 31.54
N ALA A 560 -15.92 -5.19 32.54
CA ALA A 560 -16.71 -4.29 33.39
C ALA A 560 -15.92 -3.02 33.73
N VAL A 561 -16.62 -1.93 34.01
CA VAL A 561 -16.06 -0.69 34.55
C VAL A 561 -16.54 -0.51 35.99
N VAL A 562 -15.63 -0.21 36.90
CA VAL A 562 -15.92 0.09 38.30
C VAL A 562 -15.63 1.57 38.53
N ILE A 563 -16.60 2.26 39.12
CA ILE A 563 -16.50 3.66 39.55
C ILE A 563 -16.72 3.67 41.06
N PHE A 564 -15.87 4.36 41.82
CA PHE A 564 -15.94 4.36 43.28
C PHE A 564 -15.57 5.70 43.93
N GLN A 565 -16.14 5.94 45.11
CA GLN A 565 -15.97 7.17 45.88
C GLN A 565 -15.58 6.87 47.35
N ASP A 566 -14.60 7.61 47.87
CA ASP A 566 -14.19 7.56 49.28
C ASP A 566 -15.21 8.30 50.18
N LEU A 567 -15.81 7.56 51.13
CA LEU A 567 -16.82 8.08 52.05
C LEU A 567 -16.24 8.58 53.39
N THR A 568 -14.92 8.60 53.59
CA THR A 568 -14.28 8.91 54.88
C THR A 568 -14.76 10.25 55.45
N LYS A 569 -14.67 11.33 54.66
CA LYS A 569 -15.09 12.68 55.09
C LYS A 569 -16.58 12.75 55.44
N ARG A 570 -17.42 12.01 54.71
CA ARG A 570 -18.87 11.97 54.93
C ARG A 570 -19.19 11.30 56.26
N LYS A 571 -18.62 10.10 56.51
CA LYS A 571 -18.83 9.36 57.77
C LYS A 571 -18.24 10.08 58.99
N GLU A 572 -17.11 10.77 58.86
CA GLU A 572 -16.54 11.61 59.93
C GLU A 572 -17.41 12.85 60.24
N GLY A 573 -18.03 13.44 59.22
CA GLY A 573 -18.96 14.57 59.39
C GLY A 573 -20.22 14.15 60.14
N GLU A 574 -20.82 13.02 59.76
CA GLU A 574 -21.99 12.45 60.43
C GLU A 574 -21.70 12.10 61.90
N LYS A 575 -20.52 11.52 62.18
CA LYS A 575 -20.08 11.23 63.56
C LYS A 575 -19.89 12.49 64.40
N ARG A 576 -19.22 13.52 63.87
CA ARG A 576 -19.01 14.80 64.58
C ARG A 576 -20.32 15.51 64.90
N LEU A 577 -21.28 15.46 63.98
CA LEU A 577 -22.60 16.04 64.20
C LEU A 577 -23.33 15.35 65.37
N ARG A 578 -23.26 14.02 65.42
CA ARG A 578 -23.85 13.22 66.49
C ARG A 578 -23.21 13.47 67.87
N GLU A 579 -21.88 13.52 67.93
CA GLU A 579 -21.14 13.81 69.18
C GLU A 579 -21.43 15.22 69.70
N SER A 580 -21.60 16.21 68.81
CA SER A 580 -21.97 17.57 69.20
C SER A 580 -23.38 17.65 69.80
N GLN A 581 -24.34 16.92 69.25
CA GLN A 581 -25.70 16.85 69.79
C GLN A 581 -25.75 16.22 71.19
N GLU A 582 -24.99 15.14 71.41
CA GLU A 582 -24.91 14.45 72.71
C GLU A 582 -24.23 15.34 73.78
N HIS A 583 -23.21 16.11 73.41
CA HIS A 583 -22.52 17.05 74.32
C HIS A 583 -23.42 18.21 74.77
N TYR A 584 -24.21 18.80 73.84
CA TYR A 584 -25.15 19.88 74.16
C TYR A 584 -26.20 19.47 75.20
N ALA A 585 -26.77 18.26 75.07
CA ALA A 585 -27.76 17.74 76.01
C ALA A 585 -27.20 17.58 77.43
N SER A 586 -25.94 17.16 77.57
CA SER A 586 -25.30 16.98 78.88
C SER A 586 -25.02 18.29 79.62
N LEU A 587 -24.70 19.38 78.91
CA LEU A 587 -24.38 20.66 79.53
C LEU A 587 -25.61 21.30 80.19
N VAL A 588 -26.76 21.24 79.50
CA VAL A 588 -28.01 21.84 79.99
C VAL A 588 -28.53 21.13 81.25
N ASP A 589 -28.39 19.80 81.33
CA ASP A 589 -28.83 19.01 82.50
C ASP A 589 -27.97 19.22 83.78
N SER A 590 -26.79 19.84 83.64
CA SER A 590 -25.87 20.14 84.77
C SER A 590 -26.19 21.45 85.51
N ILE A 591 -27.04 22.30 84.93
CA ILE A 591 -27.43 23.58 85.52
C ILE A 591 -28.41 23.33 86.67
N HIS A 592 -28.17 23.94 87.83
CA HIS A 592 -29.07 23.93 88.99
C HIS A 592 -30.21 24.93 88.81
N GLY A 593 -30.94 24.80 87.70
CA GLY A 593 -32.03 25.67 87.30
C GLY A 593 -32.90 25.00 86.23
N ILE A 594 -34.17 25.36 86.18
CA ILE A 594 -35.06 24.93 85.10
C ILE A 594 -34.70 25.74 83.87
N VAL A 595 -34.16 25.08 82.85
CA VAL A 595 -33.90 25.69 81.54
C VAL A 595 -35.01 25.23 80.63
N TRP A 596 -35.69 26.17 80.00
CA TRP A 596 -36.83 25.86 79.17
C TRP A 596 -36.82 26.68 77.89
N GLU A 597 -37.44 26.12 76.86
CA GLU A 597 -37.74 26.79 75.60
C GLU A 597 -39.22 26.55 75.31
N ALA A 598 -39.91 27.58 74.84
CA ALA A 598 -41.33 27.49 74.49
C ALA A 598 -41.62 28.24 73.19
N ASN A 599 -42.67 27.82 72.51
CA ASN A 599 -43.19 28.52 71.34
C ASN A 599 -43.82 29.86 71.78
N ALA A 600 -43.37 30.98 71.20
CA ALA A 600 -43.76 32.31 71.64
C ALA A 600 -45.25 32.68 71.42
N GLU A 601 -45.95 31.99 70.51
CA GLU A 601 -47.38 32.24 70.24
C GLU A 601 -48.30 31.40 71.11
N THR A 602 -47.91 30.15 71.37
CA THR A 602 -48.74 29.17 72.08
C THR A 602 -48.34 28.95 73.53
N PHE A 603 -47.15 29.41 73.93
CA PHE A 603 -46.51 29.16 75.22
C PHE A 603 -46.35 27.67 75.59
N GLN A 604 -46.44 26.78 74.60
CA GLN A 604 -46.14 25.37 74.79
C GLN A 604 -44.62 25.16 74.82
N PHE A 605 -44.12 24.43 75.82
CA PHE A 605 -42.70 24.15 75.95
C PHE A 605 -42.23 23.14 74.90
N THR A 606 -41.14 23.49 74.18
CA THR A 606 -40.45 22.61 73.22
C THR A 606 -39.30 21.86 73.87
N PHE A 607 -38.73 22.42 74.93
CA PHE A 607 -37.66 21.81 75.71
C PHE A 607 -37.79 22.24 77.17
N VAL A 608 -37.56 21.32 78.10
CA VAL A 608 -37.43 21.61 79.54
C VAL A 608 -36.31 20.72 80.10
N SER A 609 -35.41 21.26 80.91
CA SER A 609 -34.30 20.51 81.50
C SER A 609 -34.77 19.50 82.56
N ARG A 610 -34.03 18.40 82.78
CA ARG A 610 -34.40 17.39 83.80
C ARG A 610 -34.38 17.92 85.22
N PHE A 611 -33.80 19.10 85.46
CA PHE A 611 -33.84 19.74 86.76
C PHE A 611 -35.27 20.08 87.20
N ALA A 612 -36.19 20.38 86.26
CA ALA A 612 -37.59 20.64 86.56
C ALA A 612 -38.26 19.45 87.27
N GLU A 613 -38.00 18.24 86.79
CA GLU A 613 -38.52 17.00 87.38
C GLU A 613 -37.91 16.72 88.76
N ARG A 614 -36.63 17.03 88.96
CA ARG A 614 -35.98 16.91 90.28
C ARG A 614 -36.54 17.93 91.30
N LEU A 615 -36.83 19.15 90.87
CA LEU A 615 -37.28 20.23 91.75
C LEU A 615 -38.77 20.13 92.10
N LEU A 616 -39.61 19.82 91.10
CA LEU A 616 -41.08 19.89 91.23
C LEU A 616 -41.75 18.50 91.21
N GLY A 617 -41.03 17.44 90.85
CA GLY A 617 -41.51 16.05 90.90
C GLY A 617 -42.38 15.60 89.71
N TYR A 618 -42.55 16.45 88.69
CA TYR A 618 -43.32 16.12 87.48
C TYR A 618 -42.39 15.70 86.33
N PRO A 619 -42.71 14.61 85.61
CA PRO A 619 -41.94 14.20 84.43
C PRO A 619 -41.83 15.34 83.41
N VAL A 620 -40.61 15.63 82.94
CA VAL A 620 -40.33 16.69 81.95
C VAL A 620 -41.26 16.58 80.73
N ARG A 621 -41.56 15.36 80.31
CA ARG A 621 -42.44 15.08 79.16
C ARG A 621 -43.84 15.70 79.32
N GLN A 622 -44.38 15.79 80.54
CA GLN A 622 -45.68 16.43 80.78
C GLN A 622 -45.64 17.94 80.51
N TRP A 623 -44.51 18.59 80.77
CA TRP A 623 -44.34 20.02 80.49
C TRP A 623 -44.42 20.34 79.00
N CYS A 624 -43.92 19.44 78.14
CA CYS A 624 -43.94 19.62 76.69
C CYS A 624 -45.22 19.10 76.03
N ASP A 625 -45.75 17.96 76.52
CA ASP A 625 -46.90 17.29 75.91
C ASP A 625 -48.25 17.94 76.30
N GLU A 626 -48.36 18.58 77.47
CA GLU A 626 -49.59 19.20 77.98
C GLU A 626 -49.50 20.75 77.91
N PRO A 627 -50.20 21.42 76.98
CA PRO A 627 -50.06 22.88 76.77
C PRO A 627 -50.45 23.74 77.97
N SER A 628 -51.28 23.23 78.88
CA SER A 628 -51.71 23.93 80.08
C SER A 628 -50.89 23.60 81.32
N PHE A 629 -49.90 22.71 81.21
CA PHE A 629 -49.19 22.14 82.34
C PHE A 629 -48.65 23.21 83.29
N TRP A 630 -47.88 24.16 82.77
CA TRP A 630 -47.28 25.21 83.60
C TRP A 630 -48.33 26.05 84.30
N LYS A 631 -49.33 26.59 83.58
CA LYS A 631 -50.39 27.43 84.17
C LYS A 631 -51.21 26.69 85.23
N ASP A 632 -51.47 25.41 85.04
CA ASP A 632 -52.34 24.61 85.93
C ASP A 632 -51.63 24.26 87.24
N HIS A 633 -50.30 24.29 87.26
CA HIS A 633 -49.46 23.98 88.42
C HIS A 633 -48.85 25.22 89.11
N ILE A 634 -49.17 26.43 88.64
CA ILE A 634 -48.92 27.67 89.41
C ILE A 634 -49.91 27.73 90.59
N HIS A 635 -49.44 28.21 91.74
CA HIS A 635 -50.25 28.44 92.92
C HIS A 635 -51.47 29.32 92.58
N PRO A 636 -52.69 29.00 93.07
CA PRO A 636 -53.92 29.70 92.69
C PRO A 636 -53.84 31.23 92.82
N ASP A 637 -53.26 31.73 93.91
CA ASP A 637 -53.06 33.17 94.14
C ASP A 637 -52.13 33.86 93.12
N ASP A 638 -51.24 33.10 92.47
CA ASP A 638 -50.24 33.64 91.55
C ASP A 638 -50.61 33.44 90.06
N ARG A 639 -51.52 32.52 89.76
CA ARG A 639 -51.78 32.01 88.41
C ARG A 639 -52.19 33.08 87.40
N GLU A 640 -53.18 33.91 87.73
CA GLU A 640 -53.71 34.90 86.78
C GLU A 640 -52.67 35.96 86.44
N TRP A 641 -52.00 36.52 87.45
CA TRP A 641 -51.06 37.61 87.23
C TRP A 641 -49.75 37.12 86.57
N VAL A 642 -49.24 35.93 86.92
CA VAL A 642 -48.02 35.36 86.33
C VAL A 642 -48.19 35.09 84.85
N VAL A 643 -49.27 34.40 84.47
CA VAL A 643 -49.53 34.08 83.06
C VAL A 643 -49.71 35.35 82.25
N GLN A 644 -50.47 36.32 82.76
CA GLN A 644 -50.67 37.60 82.09
C GLN A 644 -49.36 38.40 81.97
N PHE A 645 -48.50 38.36 82.99
CA PHE A 645 -47.20 39.01 82.99
C PHE A 645 -46.25 38.40 81.95
N CYS A 646 -46.12 37.07 81.89
CA CYS A 646 -45.31 36.39 80.87
C CYS A 646 -45.81 36.65 79.45
N VAL A 647 -47.13 36.56 79.22
CA VAL A 647 -47.73 36.84 77.91
C VAL A 647 -47.46 38.29 77.48
N SER A 648 -47.66 39.26 78.38
CA SER A 648 -47.38 40.67 78.10
C SER A 648 -45.89 40.94 77.87
N ALA A 649 -45.00 40.35 78.66
CA ALA A 649 -43.56 40.55 78.55
C ALA A 649 -43.00 39.96 77.24
N THR A 650 -43.48 38.78 76.82
CA THR A 650 -43.11 38.16 75.54
C THR A 650 -43.64 38.96 74.35
N ALA A 651 -44.89 39.45 74.42
CA ALA A 651 -45.45 40.32 73.39
C ALA A 651 -44.66 41.64 73.24
N ASP A 652 -44.25 42.23 74.36
CA ASP A 652 -43.42 43.44 74.41
C ASP A 652 -41.93 43.19 74.10
N LYS A 653 -41.52 41.93 73.91
CA LYS A 653 -40.11 41.49 73.72
C LYS A 653 -39.17 41.98 74.83
N LYS A 654 -39.67 42.04 76.08
CA LYS A 654 -38.90 42.48 77.24
C LYS A 654 -38.41 41.26 78.03
N ALA A 655 -37.12 41.30 78.39
CA ALA A 655 -36.60 40.41 79.43
C ALA A 655 -37.33 40.70 80.74
N HIS A 656 -37.71 39.66 81.45
CA HIS A 656 -38.44 39.75 82.70
C HIS A 656 -37.79 38.85 83.74
N ILE A 657 -37.88 39.29 85.00
CA ILE A 657 -37.48 38.51 86.17
C ILE A 657 -38.59 38.67 87.19
N PHE A 658 -39.20 37.56 87.61
CA PHE A 658 -40.28 37.59 88.57
C PHE A 658 -40.27 36.33 89.44
N GLU A 659 -40.88 36.45 90.62
CA GLU A 659 -40.92 35.37 91.60
C GLU A 659 -42.36 34.92 91.77
N TYR A 660 -42.61 33.63 91.61
CA TYR A 660 -43.93 33.03 91.73
C TYR A 660 -43.87 31.66 92.36
N ARG A 661 -45.01 31.21 92.87
CA ARG A 661 -45.12 29.90 93.49
C ARG A 661 -45.68 28.88 92.52
N MET A 662 -45.02 27.73 92.43
CA MET A 662 -45.57 26.53 91.81
C MET A 662 -45.89 25.48 92.88
N ILE A 663 -46.85 24.60 92.56
CA ILE A 663 -47.22 23.46 93.39
C ILE A 663 -46.49 22.23 92.87
N ALA A 664 -45.53 21.73 93.65
CA ALA A 664 -44.84 20.46 93.38
C ALA A 664 -45.81 19.28 93.50
N ARG A 665 -45.46 18.16 92.87
CA ARG A 665 -46.31 16.96 92.80
C ARG A 665 -46.68 16.37 94.16
N ASP A 666 -45.83 16.59 95.16
CA ASP A 666 -46.03 16.16 96.55
C ASP A 666 -46.86 17.17 97.39
N GLY A 667 -47.39 18.21 96.75
CA GLY A 667 -48.21 19.25 97.37
C GLY A 667 -47.41 20.39 98.01
N ARG A 668 -46.07 20.38 97.94
CA ARG A 668 -45.26 21.50 98.44
C ARG A 668 -45.38 22.72 97.54
N THR A 669 -45.49 23.89 98.16
CA THR A 669 -45.34 25.17 97.46
C THR A 669 -43.86 25.49 97.28
N VAL A 670 -43.40 25.62 96.04
CA VAL A 670 -42.01 25.93 95.67
C VAL A 670 -41.96 27.32 95.06
N TRP A 671 -41.13 28.20 95.61
CA TRP A 671 -40.85 29.50 95.02
C TRP A 671 -39.86 29.36 93.87
N LEU A 672 -40.25 29.84 92.70
CA LEU A 672 -39.41 29.94 91.53
C LEU A 672 -39.12 31.40 91.24
N LYS A 673 -37.90 31.65 90.80
CA LYS A 673 -37.47 32.91 90.20
C LYS A 673 -37.15 32.61 88.75
N ASP A 674 -37.96 33.16 87.86
CA ASP A 674 -37.89 32.98 86.41
C ASP A 674 -37.44 34.28 85.75
#